data_AF-A0A2V6LLV9-F1
#
_entry.id   AF-A0A2V6LLV9-F1
#
_cell.length_a   1.000
_cell.length_b   1.000
_cell.length_c   1.000
_cell.angle_alpha   90.00
_cell.angle_beta   90.00
_cell.angle_gamma   90.00
#
_symmetry.space_group_name_H-M   'P 1'
#
loop_
_entity.id
_entity.type
_entity.pdbx_description
1 polymer ?
#
loop_
_entity_poly.entity_id
_entity_poly.type
_entity_poly.pdbx_seq_one_letter_code
_entity_poly.pdbx_strand_id
1 'polypeptide(L)'
;MTFSDRRDRPVTAVLSFLPYFAFAICSWYLTLNFAKTPLIPQLDASWIAALTFAAADKLQFGRDVIFTYGPLCHLAFSTYAPSLFIPDLFLELGIKAIYVATLVILSMRMSAARRCGFLIVATLVAVVSYQVIYFFTITCLAICLACQSRSSLILALPLLAFAAVASLVKLTFLWAAVLVIACGVFFALLEGRVILALIAPVVYSGFFALGWHLAGQSFRTLPDFLRNGVDVTTGYAATMSRSPSAGALIAALVVLAAVIAQLVMCFKHAERNRQNWAVVISVAVVLFLAWKLGFSRAGGHIAEFFYYAMLLSLGARLLFRPALFHKSGLIETGLAAVVIMTSCSSILLEVPGTFSTLVTVGRARWTSNIWTLISPGRQCAKYEARDIQLAKTYELPRIKQTVGRDTVDVFGYEQAIALLNRLNYTPNPVVQTYCAYTPRLATINGDFYRSSAAPKHAIFKLQPIDNRLPTLDCADVLVSLATRYLPLFSEKGYLLFQLTKAPPYGHAIKTPISDSEFTAGQTIDVPPGAVWCEIDLPDSFIGKVISFIYQAPTVEVELNMDNGKASRRRFLPTLAHSGFLINPVPFNAADFLDFISGEPNPAITVRSFKIVNNGIVQLFYKHTTRCRFWSLPQLTTRNPRIAALATDLRGYADVLGHPAAQITTHIPVERFFVQGREFLLVHPTGEVRLDIPAQAAHVRGEFAMKEESYTMGNTAGATFQVEFVPRIPNAGRTVFCRRILAPLTTAGDREVQRFEADLPRDSEGQLALRTLPGPSGKIDWAWTGWSNIEFTDLSGRKLQ
;
A
#
# COMPACT_ATOMS: atom_id res chain seq x y z
N MET A 1 43.32 -1.85 19.43
CA MET A 1 44.66 -1.93 18.81
C MET A 1 44.97 -0.61 18.16
N THR A 2 45.98 0.06 18.73
CA THR A 2 46.63 1.27 18.21
C THR A 2 47.34 0.94 16.91
N PHE A 3 47.14 1.76 15.87
CA PHE A 3 47.95 1.75 14.66
C PHE A 3 49.33 2.34 15.02
N SER A 4 50.25 1.50 15.46
CA SER A 4 51.66 1.85 15.55
C SER A 4 52.47 0.57 15.51
N ASP A 5 53.33 0.50 14.50
CA ASP A 5 54.49 -0.38 14.36
C ASP A 5 54.29 -1.83 13.88
N ARG A 6 54.28 -1.98 12.54
CA ARG A 6 54.94 -3.09 11.83
C ARG A 6 55.46 -2.58 10.49
N ARG A 7 56.68 -2.05 10.50
CA ARG A 7 57.54 -2.02 9.31
C ARG A 7 58.07 -3.43 9.11
N ASP A 8 57.41 -4.20 8.25
CA ASP A 8 58.04 -5.08 7.25
C ASP A 8 57.01 -6.03 6.62
N ARG A 9 57.04 -6.04 5.27
CA ARG A 9 56.23 -6.81 4.29
C ARG A 9 54.87 -6.21 3.87
N PRO A 10 54.87 -5.16 3.02
CA PRO A 10 53.65 -4.63 2.40
C PRO A 10 52.90 -5.67 1.54
N VAL A 11 53.60 -6.64 0.94
CA VAL A 11 53.00 -7.62 0.00
C VAL A 11 52.10 -8.65 0.72
N THR A 12 52.52 -9.18 1.87
CA THR A 12 51.71 -10.14 2.66
C THR A 12 50.50 -9.48 3.31
N ALA A 13 50.59 -8.19 3.67
CA ALA A 13 49.44 -7.44 4.14
C ALA A 13 48.41 -7.26 3.01
N VAL A 14 48.81 -6.80 1.82
CA VAL A 14 47.90 -6.58 0.69
C VAL A 14 47.20 -7.86 0.24
N LEU A 15 47.91 -8.99 0.18
CA LEU A 15 47.32 -10.30 -0.18
C LEU A 15 46.27 -10.78 0.83
N SER A 16 46.41 -10.43 2.12
CA SER A 16 45.43 -10.79 3.16
C SER A 16 44.13 -9.96 3.08
N PHE A 17 44.14 -8.80 2.40
CA PHE A 17 42.98 -7.93 2.21
C PHE A 17 42.22 -8.18 0.90
N LEU A 18 42.88 -8.75 -0.11
CA LEU A 18 42.29 -9.04 -1.42
C LEU A 18 40.95 -9.80 -1.38
N PRO A 19 40.76 -10.89 -0.59
CA PRO A 19 39.48 -11.60 -0.55
C PRO A 19 38.35 -10.75 0.06
N TYR A 20 38.65 -9.89 1.04
CA TYR A 20 37.65 -9.00 1.63
C TYR A 20 37.28 -7.85 0.71
N PHE A 21 38.24 -7.35 -0.06
CA PHE A 21 37.99 -6.35 -1.09
C PHE A 21 37.12 -6.91 -2.23
N ALA A 22 37.43 -8.12 -2.71
CA ALA A 22 36.61 -8.82 -3.69
C ALA A 22 35.19 -9.08 -3.15
N PHE A 23 35.07 -9.54 -1.91
CA PHE A 23 33.76 -9.70 -1.25
C PHE A 23 33.00 -8.37 -1.17
N ALA A 24 33.67 -7.28 -0.79
CA ALA A 24 33.06 -5.96 -0.69
C ALA A 24 32.49 -5.51 -2.04
N ILE A 25 33.24 -5.67 -3.13
CA ILE A 25 32.76 -5.34 -4.48
C ILE A 25 31.56 -6.21 -4.86
N CYS A 26 31.62 -7.52 -4.63
CA CYS A 26 30.51 -8.43 -4.94
C CYS A 26 29.25 -8.12 -4.11
N SER A 27 29.42 -7.85 -2.81
CA SER A 27 28.33 -7.47 -1.90
C SER A 27 27.73 -6.13 -2.29
N TRP A 28 28.56 -5.14 -2.59
CA TRP A 28 28.12 -3.84 -3.09
C TRP A 28 27.31 -4.00 -4.36
N TYR A 29 27.83 -4.69 -5.38
CA TYR A 29 27.14 -4.92 -6.64
C TYR A 29 25.80 -5.66 -6.48
N LEU A 30 25.76 -6.68 -5.61
CA LEU A 30 24.57 -7.49 -5.37
C LEU A 30 23.47 -6.73 -4.58
N THR A 31 23.88 -5.77 -3.75
CA THR A 31 22.94 -4.95 -2.95
C THR A 31 22.36 -3.76 -3.70
N LEU A 32 22.93 -3.38 -4.85
CA LEU A 32 22.36 -2.34 -5.72
C LEU A 32 20.99 -2.77 -6.25
N ASN A 33 20.02 -1.85 -6.18
CA ASN A 33 18.66 -2.06 -6.66
C ASN A 33 18.24 -0.95 -7.64
N PHE A 34 18.28 -1.27 -8.94
CA PHE A 34 17.80 -0.37 -9.99
C PHE A 34 16.42 -0.72 -10.53
N ALA A 35 15.79 -1.78 -10.00
CA ALA A 35 14.48 -2.22 -10.47
C ALA A 35 13.41 -1.16 -10.16
N LYS A 36 12.65 -0.77 -11.18
CA LYS A 36 11.53 0.17 -11.05
C LYS A 36 10.20 -0.58 -11.04
N THR A 37 9.34 -0.25 -10.08
CA THR A 37 7.98 -0.76 -9.97
C THR A 37 7.21 -0.44 -11.26
N PRO A 38 6.42 -1.37 -11.81
CA PRO A 38 5.54 -1.08 -12.94
C PRO A 38 4.50 -0.01 -12.59
N LEU A 39 4.23 0.90 -13.52
CA LEU A 39 3.16 1.90 -13.37
C LEU A 39 1.80 1.25 -13.66
N ILE A 40 1.15 0.70 -12.64
CA ILE A 40 -0.15 0.01 -12.74
C ILE A 40 -1.12 0.50 -11.66
N PRO A 41 -2.44 0.57 -11.94
CA PRO A 41 -3.46 0.99 -10.98
C PRO A 41 -3.76 -0.13 -9.97
N GLN A 42 -2.82 -0.36 -9.07
CA GLN A 42 -2.94 -1.27 -7.93
C GLN A 42 -2.58 -0.53 -6.64
N LEU A 43 -3.04 -1.04 -5.50
CA LEU A 43 -2.82 -0.45 -4.18
C LEU A 43 -1.37 0.03 -3.98
N ASP A 44 -0.40 -0.89 -4.04
CA ASP A 44 1.00 -0.54 -3.77
C ASP A 44 1.70 0.22 -4.89
N ALA A 45 1.49 -0.22 -6.14
CA ALA A 45 2.09 0.43 -7.30
C ALA A 45 1.64 1.88 -7.45
N SER A 46 0.40 2.21 -7.07
CA SER A 46 -0.17 3.54 -7.20
C SER A 46 0.38 4.54 -6.20
N TRP A 47 0.56 4.19 -4.92
CA TRP A 47 1.21 5.12 -3.99
C TRP A 47 2.68 5.29 -4.35
N ILE A 48 3.38 4.24 -4.79
CA ILE A 48 4.78 4.36 -5.27
C ILE A 48 4.84 5.35 -6.44
N ALA A 49 3.91 5.22 -7.40
CA ALA A 49 3.82 6.11 -8.54
C ALA A 49 3.51 7.56 -8.16
N ALA A 50 2.52 7.77 -7.28
CA ALA A 50 2.11 9.10 -6.86
C ALA A 50 3.22 9.82 -6.09
N LEU A 51 3.97 9.13 -5.22
CA LEU A 51 5.10 9.72 -4.51
C LEU A 51 6.30 9.98 -5.43
N THR A 52 6.57 9.08 -6.39
CA THR A 52 7.61 9.29 -7.40
C THR A 52 7.28 10.51 -8.27
N PHE A 53 6.01 10.65 -8.68
CA PHE A 53 5.50 11.84 -9.36
C PHE A 53 5.68 13.09 -8.51
N ALA A 54 5.28 13.06 -7.23
CA ALA A 54 5.43 14.19 -6.33
C ALA A 54 6.89 14.66 -6.18
N ALA A 55 7.83 13.72 -6.09
CA ALA A 55 9.26 14.03 -6.03
C ALA A 55 9.78 14.60 -7.36
N ALA A 56 9.38 14.01 -8.50
CA ALA A 56 9.79 14.46 -9.83
C ALA A 56 9.28 15.87 -10.18
N ASP A 57 8.04 16.17 -9.79
CA ASP A 57 7.37 17.45 -10.02
C ASP A 57 7.60 18.46 -8.87
N LYS A 58 8.42 18.09 -7.88
CA LYS A 58 8.81 18.95 -6.75
C LYS A 58 7.64 19.46 -5.92
N LEU A 59 6.59 18.64 -5.76
CA LEU A 59 5.53 18.90 -4.80
C LEU A 59 6.09 18.99 -3.38
N GLN A 60 5.46 19.80 -2.54
CA GLN A 60 5.98 20.07 -1.20
C GLN A 60 5.53 19.01 -0.20
N PHE A 61 6.44 18.12 0.19
CA PHE A 61 6.21 17.10 1.20
C PHE A 61 5.88 17.74 2.56
N GLY A 62 4.86 17.22 3.21
CA GLY A 62 4.27 17.78 4.42
C GLY A 62 3.07 18.70 4.17
N ARG A 63 2.97 19.35 3.00
CA ARG A 63 1.87 20.27 2.66
C ARG A 63 1.02 19.76 1.50
N ASP A 64 1.66 19.55 0.34
CA ASP A 64 1.01 19.09 -0.88
C ASP A 64 0.91 17.55 -0.92
N VAL A 65 1.83 16.87 -0.23
CA VAL A 65 1.86 15.41 -0.10
C VAL A 65 2.22 15.01 1.32
N ILE A 66 1.37 14.22 1.96
CA ILE A 66 1.50 13.70 3.32
C ILE A 66 1.43 12.18 3.27
N PHE A 67 2.53 11.53 3.64
CA PHE A 67 2.64 10.07 3.62
C PHE A 67 3.70 9.59 4.63
N THR A 68 3.87 8.27 4.76
CA THR A 68 4.89 7.66 5.64
C THR A 68 6.33 7.86 5.13
N TYR A 69 6.49 8.29 3.88
CA TYR A 69 7.78 8.53 3.22
C TYR A 69 7.98 10.02 2.94
N GLY A 70 9.24 10.43 2.83
CA GLY A 70 9.65 11.80 2.56
C GLY A 70 10.04 12.04 1.10
N PRO A 71 10.65 13.20 0.79
CA PRO A 71 10.94 13.62 -0.58
C PRO A 71 11.94 12.73 -1.33
N LEU A 72 12.75 11.92 -0.62
CA LEU A 72 13.66 10.94 -1.23
C LEU A 72 13.08 9.51 -1.25
N CYS A 73 11.76 9.34 -1.13
CA CYS A 73 11.08 8.04 -1.11
C CYS A 73 11.45 7.11 -2.28
N HIS A 74 11.79 7.71 -3.42
CA HIS A 74 12.15 7.02 -4.66
C HIS A 74 13.40 6.13 -4.55
N LEU A 75 14.21 6.33 -3.50
CA LEU A 75 15.36 5.47 -3.14
C LEU A 75 14.95 4.17 -2.42
N ALA A 76 13.75 4.13 -1.84
CA ALA A 76 13.18 2.91 -1.26
C ALA A 76 12.37 2.15 -2.32
N PHE A 77 11.43 2.86 -2.95
CA PHE A 77 10.57 2.35 -4.01
C PHE A 77 10.30 3.45 -5.03
N SER A 78 10.40 3.14 -6.31
CA SER A 78 10.07 4.11 -7.36
C SER A 78 9.51 3.46 -8.61
N THR A 79 8.58 4.17 -9.24
CA THR A 79 8.29 3.98 -10.66
C THR A 79 9.38 4.66 -11.48
N TYR A 80 9.38 4.45 -12.80
CA TYR A 80 10.33 5.15 -13.65
C TYR A 80 9.93 6.62 -13.78
N ALA A 81 10.87 7.52 -13.48
CA ALA A 81 10.77 8.96 -13.71
C ALA A 81 12.08 9.46 -14.31
N PRO A 82 12.09 9.98 -15.56
CA PRO A 82 13.32 10.37 -16.25
C PRO A 82 14.20 11.35 -15.47
N SER A 83 13.58 12.35 -14.82
CA SER A 83 14.29 13.40 -14.06
C SER A 83 14.99 12.87 -12.81
N LEU A 84 14.53 11.76 -12.24
CA LEU A 84 15.08 11.17 -11.01
C LEU A 84 16.07 10.04 -11.29
N PHE A 85 16.05 9.45 -12.50
CA PHE A 85 16.81 8.23 -12.79
C PHE A 85 18.32 8.36 -12.54
N ILE A 86 18.95 9.44 -13.00
CA ILE A 86 20.40 9.66 -12.83
C ILE A 86 20.75 10.03 -11.37
N PRO A 87 20.03 10.96 -10.70
CA PRO A 87 20.22 11.19 -9.26
C PRO A 87 20.09 9.90 -8.42
N ASP A 88 19.05 9.09 -8.68
CA ASP A 88 18.83 7.81 -8.01
C ASP A 88 20.00 6.86 -8.18
N LEU A 89 20.54 6.77 -9.40
CA LEU A 89 21.69 5.93 -9.71
C LEU A 89 22.88 6.28 -8.81
N PHE A 90 23.25 7.56 -8.72
CA PHE A 90 24.39 7.98 -7.90
C PHE A 90 24.13 7.82 -6.40
N LEU A 91 22.93 8.15 -5.94
CA LEU A 91 22.55 7.99 -4.52
C LEU A 91 22.56 6.52 -4.12
N GLU A 92 22.02 5.62 -4.95
CA GLU A 92 22.02 4.18 -4.70
C GLU A 92 23.47 3.64 -4.61
N LEU A 93 24.34 4.02 -5.55
CA LEU A 93 25.76 3.65 -5.52
C LEU A 93 26.44 4.09 -4.22
N GLY A 94 26.22 5.34 -3.80
CA GLY A 94 26.79 5.91 -2.58
C GLY A 94 26.26 5.26 -1.30
N ILE A 95 24.94 5.08 -1.19
CA ILE A 95 24.26 4.47 -0.05
C ILE A 95 24.75 3.05 0.18
N LYS A 96 24.82 2.22 -0.88
CA LYS A 96 25.35 0.85 -0.75
C LYS A 96 26.84 0.82 -0.48
N ALA A 97 27.61 1.77 -1.03
CA ALA A 97 29.04 1.86 -0.74
C ALA A 97 29.29 2.17 0.74
N ILE A 98 28.56 3.13 1.32
CA ILE A 98 28.62 3.45 2.75
C ILE A 98 28.25 2.24 3.60
N TYR A 99 27.15 1.54 3.25
CA TYR A 99 26.72 0.33 3.95
C TYR A 99 27.82 -0.75 3.94
N VAL A 100 28.29 -1.15 2.76
CA VAL A 100 29.27 -2.24 2.62
C VAL A 100 30.62 -1.87 3.24
N ALA A 101 31.10 -0.64 3.03
CA ALA A 101 32.33 -0.17 3.68
C ALA A 101 32.21 -0.23 5.20
N THR A 102 31.07 0.18 5.76
CA THR A 102 30.80 0.12 7.20
C THR A 102 30.81 -1.33 7.71
N LEU A 103 30.14 -2.25 7.00
CA LEU A 103 30.15 -3.67 7.35
C LEU A 103 31.57 -4.24 7.36
N VAL A 104 32.34 -4.01 6.29
CA VAL A 104 33.69 -4.53 6.15
C VAL A 104 34.58 -3.99 7.26
N ILE A 105 34.63 -2.66 7.43
CA ILE A 105 35.47 -1.99 8.45
C ILE A 105 35.14 -2.49 9.86
N LEU A 106 33.87 -2.58 10.23
CA LEU A 106 33.48 -3.04 11.57
C LEU A 106 33.76 -4.54 11.76
N SER A 107 33.50 -5.36 10.74
CA SER A 107 33.72 -6.81 10.79
C SER A 107 35.20 -7.22 10.92
N MET A 108 36.14 -6.30 10.63
CA MET A 108 37.58 -6.52 10.85
C MET A 108 37.93 -6.82 12.32
N ARG A 109 37.03 -6.50 13.26
CA ARG A 109 37.17 -6.80 14.69
C ARG A 109 36.70 -8.21 15.07
N MET A 110 36.10 -8.96 14.13
CA MET A 110 35.60 -10.32 14.35
C MET A 110 36.64 -11.38 13.97
N SER A 111 36.50 -12.58 14.53
CA SER A 111 37.19 -13.79 14.04
C SER A 111 36.77 -14.10 12.60
N ALA A 112 37.64 -14.77 11.83
CA ALA A 112 37.41 -15.04 10.41
C ALA A 112 36.07 -15.76 10.13
N ALA A 113 35.76 -16.83 10.88
CA ALA A 113 34.52 -17.58 10.69
C ALA A 113 33.26 -16.72 10.95
N ARG A 114 33.23 -15.96 12.06
CA ARG A 114 32.09 -15.10 12.40
C ARG A 114 31.98 -13.92 11.45
N ARG A 115 33.12 -13.38 11.00
CA ARG A 115 33.17 -12.33 9.97
C ARG A 115 32.51 -12.81 8.68
N CYS A 116 32.89 -13.98 8.17
CA CYS A 116 32.28 -14.54 6.97
C CYS A 116 30.77 -14.74 7.14
N GLY A 117 30.34 -15.35 8.26
CA GLY A 117 28.91 -15.53 8.55
C GLY A 117 28.14 -14.21 8.61
N PHE A 118 28.67 -13.21 9.34
CA PHE A 118 28.08 -11.88 9.45
C PHE A 118 27.95 -11.20 8.09
N LEU A 119 29.03 -11.17 7.30
CA LEU A 119 29.05 -10.52 5.99
C LEU A 119 28.11 -11.21 4.98
N ILE A 120 28.05 -12.55 4.97
CA ILE A 120 27.14 -13.31 4.12
C ILE A 120 25.70 -12.99 4.49
N VAL A 121 25.31 -13.11 5.76
CA VAL A 121 23.93 -12.83 6.19
C VAL A 121 23.56 -11.36 5.95
N ALA A 122 24.46 -10.42 6.24
CA ALA A 122 24.25 -8.99 5.98
C ALA A 122 24.04 -8.69 4.49
N THR A 123 24.72 -9.42 3.60
CA THR A 123 24.53 -9.29 2.16
C THR A 123 23.21 -9.91 1.72
N LEU A 124 22.90 -11.14 2.13
CA LEU A 124 21.68 -11.84 1.73
C LEU A 124 20.41 -11.11 2.18
N VAL A 125 20.40 -10.61 3.42
CA VAL A 125 19.29 -9.82 3.95
C VAL A 125 19.15 -8.49 3.21
N ALA A 126 20.26 -7.82 2.90
CA ALA A 126 20.27 -6.58 2.12
C ALA A 126 19.78 -6.75 0.67
N VAL A 127 19.81 -7.99 0.13
CA VAL A 127 19.22 -8.27 -1.19
C VAL A 127 17.69 -8.15 -1.15
N VAL A 128 17.07 -8.64 -0.09
CA VAL A 128 15.60 -8.72 0.02
C VAL A 128 14.98 -7.58 0.82
N SER A 129 15.74 -6.88 1.65
CA SER A 129 15.25 -5.76 2.47
C SER A 129 16.19 -4.56 2.45
N TYR A 130 15.70 -3.45 1.91
CA TYR A 130 16.37 -2.16 2.06
C TYR A 130 16.23 -1.62 3.49
N GLN A 131 15.17 -1.97 4.22
CA GLN A 131 14.91 -1.42 5.56
C GLN A 131 16.00 -1.83 6.54
N VAL A 132 16.49 -3.06 6.41
CA VAL A 132 17.58 -3.57 7.25
C VAL A 132 18.90 -2.84 6.96
N ILE A 133 19.19 -2.52 5.70
CA ILE A 133 20.37 -1.70 5.34
C ILE A 133 20.32 -0.38 6.11
N TYR A 134 19.16 0.28 6.11
CA TYR A 134 19.00 1.60 6.71
C TYR A 134 19.05 1.54 8.24
N PHE A 135 18.29 0.65 8.87
CA PHE A 135 18.33 0.47 10.33
C PHE A 135 19.71 0.07 10.82
N PHE A 136 20.35 -0.92 10.18
CA PHE A 136 21.66 -1.40 10.63
C PHE A 136 22.75 -0.34 10.45
N THR A 137 22.71 0.45 9.37
CA THR A 137 23.66 1.57 9.17
C THR A 137 23.45 2.68 10.20
N ILE A 138 22.20 2.99 10.58
CA ILE A 138 21.90 3.92 11.68
C ILE A 138 22.38 3.35 13.03
N THR A 139 22.23 2.06 13.28
CA THR A 139 22.82 1.41 14.47
C THR A 139 24.34 1.53 14.48
N CYS A 140 25.02 1.41 13.32
CA CYS A 140 26.46 1.61 13.22
C CYS A 140 26.89 3.05 13.53
N LEU A 141 26.05 4.05 13.22
CA LEU A 141 26.29 5.44 13.62
C LEU A 141 26.34 5.57 15.15
N ALA A 142 25.43 4.91 15.87
CA ALA A 142 25.42 4.89 17.34
C ALA A 142 26.76 4.36 17.90
N ILE A 143 27.26 3.26 17.32
CA ILE A 143 28.55 2.67 17.70
C ILE A 143 29.69 3.66 17.46
N CYS A 144 29.69 4.39 16.34
CA CYS A 144 30.75 5.34 16.01
C CYS A 144 30.76 6.56 16.94
N LEU A 145 29.57 7.10 17.25
CA LEU A 145 29.38 8.20 18.19
C LEU A 145 29.67 7.80 19.65
N ALA A 146 29.49 6.52 20.01
CA ALA A 146 29.87 6.00 21.31
C ALA A 146 31.37 5.63 21.38
N CYS A 147 31.95 5.11 20.30
CA CYS A 147 33.35 4.69 20.27
C CYS A 147 34.33 5.86 20.23
N GLN A 148 33.99 7.00 19.64
CA GLN A 148 34.78 8.26 19.73
C GLN A 148 36.31 8.15 19.56
N SER A 149 36.80 7.21 18.74
CA SER A 149 38.19 7.18 18.30
C SER A 149 38.34 8.00 17.03
N ARG A 150 39.56 8.46 16.69
CA ARG A 150 39.80 9.22 15.45
C ARG A 150 39.23 8.49 14.23
N SER A 151 39.47 7.18 14.12
CA SER A 151 38.93 6.36 13.03
C SER A 151 37.41 6.23 13.06
N SER A 152 36.77 6.16 14.24
CA SER A 152 35.31 6.08 14.32
C SER A 152 34.64 7.42 14.03
N LEU A 153 35.28 8.56 14.34
CA LEU A 153 34.79 9.89 13.98
C LEU A 153 34.89 10.15 12.47
N ILE A 154 35.95 9.67 11.82
CA ILE A 154 36.05 9.71 10.34
C ILE A 154 34.91 8.91 9.70
N LEU A 155 34.59 7.72 10.25
CA LEU A 155 33.47 6.91 9.78
C LEU A 155 32.10 7.51 10.14
N ALA A 156 32.00 8.29 11.23
CA ALA A 156 30.76 8.92 11.63
C ALA A 156 30.26 9.96 10.60
N LEU A 157 31.15 10.67 9.90
CA LEU A 157 30.78 11.68 8.92
C LEU A 157 29.88 11.12 7.77
N PRO A 158 30.31 10.11 7.00
CA PRO A 158 29.45 9.52 5.97
C PRO A 158 28.21 8.83 6.56
N LEU A 159 28.26 8.34 7.80
CA LEU A 159 27.09 7.78 8.49
C LEU A 159 26.07 8.84 8.90
N LEU A 160 26.50 10.05 9.27
CA LEU A 160 25.60 11.18 9.52
C LEU A 160 24.94 11.66 8.22
N ALA A 161 25.70 11.71 7.12
CA ALA A 161 25.14 11.99 5.79
C ALA A 161 24.11 10.92 5.37
N PHE A 162 24.46 9.64 5.55
CA PHE A 162 23.54 8.52 5.33
C PHE A 162 22.26 8.67 6.18
N ALA A 163 22.39 8.94 7.47
CA ALA A 163 21.24 9.09 8.37
C ALA A 163 20.33 10.26 7.95
N ALA A 164 20.91 11.36 7.46
CA ALA A 164 20.15 12.49 6.92
C ALA A 164 19.38 12.09 5.65
N VAL A 165 20.02 11.40 4.70
CA VAL A 165 19.34 10.87 3.51
C VAL A 165 18.24 9.89 3.90
N ALA A 166 18.54 8.93 4.79
CA ALA A 166 17.56 7.98 5.31
C ALA A 166 16.34 8.67 5.94
N SER A 167 16.55 9.77 6.66
CA SER A 167 15.50 10.57 7.27
C SER A 167 14.56 11.21 6.23
N LEU A 168 15.09 11.57 5.06
CA LEU A 168 14.33 12.09 3.93
C LEU A 168 13.65 10.98 3.10
N VAL A 169 14.09 9.72 3.24
CA VAL A 169 13.42 8.56 2.62
C VAL A 169 12.15 8.21 3.38
N LYS A 170 12.22 7.99 4.70
CA LYS A 170 11.10 7.48 5.51
C LYS A 170 11.09 8.03 6.93
N LEU A 171 9.90 8.35 7.45
CA LEU A 171 9.75 8.92 8.80
C LEU A 171 10.28 8.01 9.91
N THR A 172 10.17 6.69 9.76
CA THR A 172 10.73 5.74 10.75
C THR A 172 12.26 5.86 10.86
N PHE A 173 12.96 6.15 9.76
CA PHE A 173 14.40 6.37 9.78
C PHE A 173 14.78 7.74 10.33
N LEU A 174 13.94 8.76 10.10
CA LEU A 174 14.07 10.07 10.77
C LEU A 174 14.04 9.89 12.29
N TRP A 175 13.04 9.19 12.82
CA TRP A 175 12.94 8.94 14.27
C TRP A 175 14.13 8.11 14.79
N ALA A 176 14.55 7.08 14.05
CA ALA A 176 15.73 6.30 14.42
C ALA A 176 17.01 7.17 14.48
N ALA A 177 17.27 7.98 13.45
CA ALA A 177 18.43 8.84 13.36
C ALA A 177 18.45 9.90 14.48
N VAL A 178 17.33 10.61 14.69
CA VAL A 178 17.22 11.65 15.72
C VAL A 178 17.45 11.06 17.11
N LEU A 179 16.83 9.93 17.44
CA LEU A 179 16.98 9.30 18.76
C LEU A 179 18.39 8.76 18.99
N VAL A 180 19.02 8.16 17.97
CA VAL A 180 20.42 7.69 18.04
C VAL A 180 21.39 8.85 18.23
N ILE A 181 21.23 9.94 17.48
CA ILE A 181 22.07 11.13 17.59
C ILE A 181 21.86 11.80 18.96
N ALA A 182 20.62 11.98 19.39
CA ALA A 182 20.29 12.55 20.71
C ALA A 182 20.92 11.74 21.85
N CYS A 183 20.87 10.39 21.75
CA CYS A 183 21.53 9.51 22.72
C CYS A 183 23.06 9.72 22.71
N GLY A 184 23.68 9.74 21.53
CA GLY A 184 25.11 10.01 21.40
C GLY A 184 25.53 11.36 21.96
N VAL A 185 24.75 12.41 21.71
CA VAL A 185 24.95 13.78 22.25
C VAL A 185 24.86 13.78 23.77
N PHE A 186 23.81 13.19 24.33
CA PHE A 186 23.61 13.12 25.78
C PHE A 186 24.81 12.49 26.49
N PHE A 187 25.28 11.33 26.02
CA PHE A 187 26.44 10.67 26.62
C PHE A 187 27.77 11.40 26.34
N ALA A 188 27.90 12.10 25.20
CA ALA A 188 29.05 12.96 24.95
C ALA A 188 29.11 14.15 25.94
N LEU A 189 27.97 14.75 26.27
CA LEU A 189 27.87 15.82 27.26
C LEU A 189 28.20 15.32 28.68
N LEU A 190 27.73 14.13 29.07
CA LEU A 190 28.07 13.52 30.36
C LEU A 190 29.57 13.23 30.52
N GLU A 191 30.31 13.14 29.42
CA GLU A 191 31.77 12.99 29.42
C GLU A 191 32.52 14.30 29.19
N GLY A 192 31.83 15.45 29.18
CA GLY A 192 32.44 16.78 28.98
C GLY A 192 32.88 17.07 27.54
N ARG A 193 32.46 16.26 26.56
CA ARG A 193 32.88 16.37 25.16
C ARG A 193 31.95 17.25 24.34
N VAL A 194 31.87 18.52 24.73
CA VAL A 194 30.93 19.50 24.17
C VAL A 194 31.08 19.66 22.65
N ILE A 195 32.31 19.60 22.11
CA ILE A 195 32.54 19.74 20.67
C ILE A 195 31.83 18.65 19.86
N LEU A 196 31.93 17.38 20.28
CA LEU A 196 31.25 16.28 19.58
C LEU A 196 29.72 16.40 19.70
N ALA A 197 29.24 16.79 20.90
CA ALA A 197 27.84 17.04 21.17
C ALA A 197 27.24 18.15 20.30
N LEU A 198 28.05 19.13 19.87
CA LEU A 198 27.66 20.19 18.95
C LEU A 198 27.80 19.79 17.47
N ILE A 199 28.93 19.17 17.09
CA ILE A 199 29.23 18.87 15.69
C ILE A 199 28.27 17.83 15.11
N ALA A 200 27.97 16.73 15.83
CA ALA A 200 27.18 15.65 15.26
C ALA A 200 25.75 16.10 14.84
N PRO A 201 24.98 16.82 15.68
CA PRO A 201 23.71 17.42 15.27
C PRO A 201 23.85 18.42 14.13
N VAL A 202 24.84 19.32 14.19
CA VAL A 202 25.04 20.34 13.15
C VAL A 202 25.33 19.72 11.79
N VAL A 203 26.20 18.70 11.74
CA VAL A 203 26.54 17.97 10.51
C VAL A 203 25.32 17.23 9.97
N TYR A 204 24.59 16.51 10.83
CA TYR A 204 23.36 15.82 10.42
C TYR A 204 22.31 16.82 9.88
N SER A 205 22.05 17.91 10.61
CA SER A 205 21.10 18.95 10.21
C SER A 205 21.54 19.64 8.93
N GLY A 206 22.84 19.86 8.73
CA GLY A 206 23.39 20.41 7.49
C GLY A 206 23.14 19.50 6.28
N PHE A 207 23.42 18.20 6.40
CA PHE A 207 23.11 17.24 5.34
C PHE A 207 21.60 17.07 5.10
N PHE A 208 20.79 17.10 6.16
CA PHE A 208 19.34 17.03 6.06
C PHE A 208 18.81 18.26 5.32
N ALA A 209 19.24 19.47 5.70
CA ALA A 209 18.84 20.71 5.06
C ALA A 209 19.30 20.78 3.60
N LEU A 210 20.52 20.31 3.31
CA LEU A 210 21.02 20.21 1.94
C LEU A 210 20.16 19.24 1.11
N GLY A 211 19.90 18.03 1.62
CA GLY A 211 19.06 17.05 0.93
C GLY A 211 17.62 17.55 0.72
N TRP A 212 17.04 18.22 1.72
CA TRP A 212 15.72 18.87 1.63
C TRP A 212 15.69 19.91 0.50
N HIS A 213 16.69 20.79 0.46
CA HIS A 213 16.80 21.82 -0.57
C HIS A 213 17.03 21.23 -1.97
N LEU A 214 17.93 20.25 -2.10
CA LEU A 214 18.21 19.57 -3.38
C LEU A 214 17.01 18.79 -3.90
N ALA A 215 16.13 18.30 -3.02
CA ALA A 215 14.86 17.68 -3.38
C ALA A 215 13.76 18.71 -3.76
N GLY A 216 14.11 19.99 -3.91
CA GLY A 216 13.19 21.05 -4.32
C GLY A 216 12.21 21.49 -3.23
N GLN A 217 12.48 21.16 -1.97
CA GLN A 217 11.56 21.44 -0.87
C GLN A 217 11.86 22.80 -0.23
N SER A 218 10.81 23.54 0.08
CA SER A 218 10.88 24.81 0.81
C SER A 218 11.12 24.56 2.30
N PHE A 219 11.99 25.33 2.94
CA PHE A 219 12.14 25.27 4.40
C PHE A 219 10.86 25.70 5.14
N ARG A 220 9.94 26.41 4.47
CA ARG A 220 8.65 26.82 5.05
C ARG A 220 7.71 25.65 5.29
N THR A 221 7.86 24.54 4.56
CA THR A 221 6.99 23.36 4.69
C THR A 221 7.56 22.31 5.65
N LEU A 222 8.76 22.51 6.18
CA LEU A 222 9.38 21.60 7.14
C LEU A 222 8.55 21.45 8.45
N PRO A 223 7.96 22.51 9.04
CA PRO A 223 7.05 22.36 10.19
C PRO A 223 5.84 21.48 9.87
N ASP A 224 5.24 21.64 8.69
CA ASP A 224 4.11 20.82 8.25
C ASP A 224 4.53 19.36 8.06
N PHE A 225 5.69 19.11 7.46
CA PHE A 225 6.27 17.77 7.30
C PHE A 225 6.45 17.06 8.65
N LEU A 226 7.02 17.75 9.64
CA LEU A 226 7.22 17.17 10.97
C LEU A 226 5.89 16.96 11.70
N ARG A 227 5.01 17.96 11.70
CA ARG A 227 3.71 17.91 12.39
C ARG A 227 2.81 16.82 11.81
N ASN A 228 2.67 16.79 10.47
CA ASN A 228 1.88 15.79 9.78
C ASN A 228 2.55 14.41 9.82
N GLY A 229 3.88 14.35 9.87
CA GLY A 229 4.62 13.12 10.10
C GLY A 229 4.33 12.49 11.47
N VAL A 230 4.21 13.29 12.53
CA VAL A 230 3.79 12.80 13.85
C VAL A 230 2.41 12.14 13.75
N ASP A 231 1.42 12.81 13.16
CA ASP A 231 0.07 12.24 12.99
C ASP A 231 0.04 10.96 12.18
N VAL A 232 0.82 10.90 11.08
CA VAL A 232 0.94 9.69 10.28
C VAL A 232 1.47 8.56 11.16
N THR A 233 2.54 8.79 11.92
CA THR A 233 3.12 7.74 12.78
C THR A 233 2.25 7.33 13.96
N THR A 234 1.52 8.26 14.58
CA THR A 234 0.64 7.97 15.72
C THR A 234 -0.61 7.22 15.28
N GLY A 235 -1.25 7.62 14.18
CA GLY A 235 -2.46 6.98 13.66
C GLY A 235 -2.21 5.65 12.94
N TYR A 236 -0.99 5.43 12.39
CA TYR A 236 -0.69 4.24 11.59
C TYR A 236 -0.96 2.94 12.36
N ALA A 237 -0.43 2.80 13.58
CA ALA A 237 -0.55 1.55 14.34
C ALA A 237 -2.00 1.24 14.74
N ALA A 238 -2.82 2.26 14.99
CA ALA A 238 -4.23 2.08 15.36
C ALA A 238 -5.10 1.64 14.16
N THR A 239 -4.80 2.15 12.96
CA THR A 239 -5.63 1.94 11.77
C THR A 239 -5.14 0.79 10.88
N MET A 240 -3.84 0.48 10.90
CA MET A 240 -3.23 -0.55 10.03
C MET A 240 -3.01 -1.89 10.71
N SER A 241 -3.41 -2.04 11.99
CA SER A 241 -3.21 -3.27 12.78
C SER A 241 -3.74 -4.51 12.08
N ARG A 242 -2.93 -5.58 12.10
CA ARG A 242 -3.28 -6.94 11.66
C ARG A 242 -2.49 -7.90 12.54
N SER A 243 -3.19 -8.83 13.18
CA SER A 243 -2.57 -9.80 14.08
C SER A 243 -1.69 -10.80 13.32
N PRO A 244 -0.47 -11.10 13.79
CA PRO A 244 0.34 -12.19 13.29
C PRO A 244 -0.24 -13.55 13.72
N SER A 245 0.29 -14.63 13.17
CA SER A 245 0.06 -15.96 13.73
C SER A 245 0.63 -16.03 15.17
N ALA A 246 0.03 -16.87 16.01
CA ALA A 246 0.54 -17.10 17.37
C ALA A 246 1.98 -17.63 17.34
N GLY A 247 2.30 -18.50 16.37
CA GLY A 247 3.65 -19.04 16.17
C GLY A 247 4.68 -17.97 15.85
N ALA A 248 4.36 -17.02 14.96
CA ALA A 248 5.23 -15.89 14.65
C ALA A 248 5.49 -15.00 15.85
N LEU A 249 4.46 -14.71 16.65
CA LEU A 249 4.62 -13.91 17.86
C LEU A 249 5.50 -14.64 18.89
N ILE A 250 5.26 -15.92 19.14
CA ILE A 250 6.08 -16.74 20.05
C ILE A 250 7.54 -16.76 19.57
N ALA A 251 7.76 -17.00 18.28
CA ALA A 251 9.10 -17.02 17.70
C ALA A 251 9.82 -15.66 17.86
N ALA A 252 9.10 -14.56 17.66
CA ALA A 252 9.67 -13.23 17.85
C ALA A 252 10.01 -12.94 19.30
N LEU A 253 9.20 -13.40 20.27
CA LEU A 253 9.51 -13.29 21.69
C LEU A 253 10.73 -14.13 22.09
N VAL A 254 10.88 -15.34 21.52
CA VAL A 254 12.07 -16.18 21.70
C VAL A 254 13.32 -15.49 21.14
N VAL A 255 13.23 -14.96 19.91
CA VAL A 255 14.32 -14.20 19.29
C VAL A 255 14.68 -12.97 20.11
N LEU A 256 13.68 -12.21 20.59
CA LEU A 256 13.88 -11.03 21.42
C LEU A 256 14.59 -11.40 22.74
N ALA A 257 14.14 -12.45 23.42
CA ALA A 257 14.77 -12.93 24.65
C ALA A 257 16.23 -13.37 24.43
N ALA A 258 16.51 -14.09 23.33
CA ALA A 258 17.86 -14.52 22.98
C ALA A 258 18.78 -13.32 22.65
N VAL A 259 18.29 -12.33 21.90
CA VAL A 259 19.03 -11.09 21.60
C VAL A 259 19.30 -10.31 22.89
N ILE A 260 18.32 -10.15 23.78
CA ILE A 260 18.52 -9.46 25.07
C ILE A 260 19.55 -10.20 25.92
N ALA A 261 19.45 -11.53 26.05
CA ALA A 261 20.44 -12.33 26.79
C ALA A 261 21.85 -12.14 26.21
N GLN A 262 21.98 -12.13 24.89
CA GLN A 262 23.26 -11.88 24.21
C GLN A 262 23.81 -10.47 24.48
N LEU A 263 22.97 -9.44 24.41
CA LEU A 263 23.35 -8.06 24.70
C LEU A 263 23.78 -7.89 26.17
N VAL A 264 23.05 -8.49 27.12
CA VAL A 264 23.40 -8.49 28.55
C VAL A 264 24.74 -9.17 28.79
N MET A 265 24.98 -10.33 28.17
CA MET A 265 26.29 -10.99 28.26
C MET A 265 27.40 -10.13 27.69
N CYS A 266 27.23 -9.55 26.48
CA CYS A 266 28.24 -8.69 25.88
C CYS A 266 28.51 -7.45 26.75
N PHE A 267 27.46 -6.85 27.32
CA PHE A 267 27.56 -5.68 28.20
C PHE A 267 28.31 -6.01 29.51
N LYS A 268 28.04 -7.17 30.13
CA LYS A 268 28.75 -7.62 31.35
C LYS A 268 30.26 -7.81 31.13
N HIS A 269 30.66 -8.20 29.92
CA HIS A 269 32.06 -8.40 29.55
C HIS A 269 32.68 -7.18 28.85
N ALA A 270 31.92 -6.10 28.66
CA ALA A 270 32.44 -4.87 28.10
C ALA A 270 33.23 -4.09 29.16
N GLU A 271 34.14 -3.22 28.72
CA GLU A 271 34.76 -2.25 29.62
C GLU A 271 33.69 -1.41 30.33
N ARG A 272 33.88 -1.12 31.62
CA ARG A 272 32.95 -0.25 32.35
C ARG A 272 33.06 1.18 31.82
N ASN A 273 32.23 1.51 30.84
CA ASN A 273 32.18 2.81 30.19
C ASN A 273 30.71 3.26 30.03
N ARG A 274 30.42 4.52 30.38
CA ARG A 274 29.10 5.13 30.22
C ARG A 274 28.63 5.14 28.77
N GLN A 275 29.55 5.26 27.79
CA GLN A 275 29.23 5.16 26.36
C GLN A 275 28.58 3.83 25.94
N ASN A 276 28.81 2.73 26.66
CA ASN A 276 28.14 1.46 26.34
C ASN A 276 26.62 1.55 26.54
N TRP A 277 26.15 2.39 27.48
CA TRP A 277 24.72 2.67 27.63
C TRP A 277 24.14 3.41 26.43
N ALA A 278 24.91 4.31 25.80
CA ALA A 278 24.49 4.98 24.58
C ALA A 278 24.18 3.97 23.46
N VAL A 279 25.04 2.96 23.31
CA VAL A 279 24.84 1.90 22.33
C VAL A 279 23.66 1.00 22.69
N VAL A 280 23.52 0.59 23.96
CA VAL A 280 22.39 -0.23 24.41
C VAL A 280 21.06 0.46 24.15
N ILE A 281 20.94 1.73 24.53
CA ILE A 281 19.71 2.52 24.34
C ILE A 281 19.44 2.69 22.84
N SER A 282 20.45 3.03 22.05
CA SER A 282 20.32 3.16 20.60
C SER A 282 19.85 1.86 19.93
N VAL A 283 20.45 0.72 20.30
CA VAL A 283 20.06 -0.60 19.81
C VAL A 283 18.64 -0.94 20.23
N ALA A 284 18.25 -0.65 21.48
CA ALA A 284 16.90 -0.88 21.97
C ALA A 284 15.87 -0.05 21.20
N VAL A 285 16.18 1.22 20.90
CA VAL A 285 15.33 2.10 20.07
C VAL A 285 15.17 1.51 18.67
N VAL A 286 16.26 1.17 17.98
CA VAL A 286 16.18 0.65 16.60
C VAL A 286 15.50 -0.72 16.58
N LEU A 287 15.76 -1.59 17.56
CA LEU A 287 15.09 -2.89 17.71
C LEU A 287 13.58 -2.72 17.97
N PHE A 288 13.19 -1.75 18.78
CA PHE A 288 11.78 -1.41 19.01
C PHE A 288 11.11 -0.90 17.73
N LEU A 289 11.79 -0.06 16.94
CA LEU A 289 11.26 0.39 15.65
C LEU A 289 11.15 -0.76 14.63
N ALA A 290 12.12 -1.67 14.59
CA ALA A 290 12.05 -2.89 13.77
C ALA A 290 10.91 -3.82 14.20
N TRP A 291 10.68 -3.95 15.52
CA TRP A 291 9.52 -4.64 16.07
C TRP A 291 8.21 -3.97 15.64
N LYS A 292 8.08 -2.64 15.81
CA LYS A 292 6.87 -1.91 15.40
C LYS A 292 6.63 -2.02 13.91
N LEU A 293 7.68 -2.00 13.08
CA LEU A 293 7.56 -2.21 11.65
C LEU A 293 6.98 -3.59 11.31
N GLY A 294 7.46 -4.65 11.96
CA GLY A 294 7.01 -6.02 11.67
C GLY A 294 5.67 -6.42 12.29
N PHE A 295 5.35 -5.87 13.46
CA PHE A 295 4.21 -6.33 14.28
C PHE A 295 3.04 -5.33 14.37
N SER A 296 3.18 -4.10 13.85
CA SER A 296 2.03 -3.18 13.75
C SER A 296 1.11 -3.52 12.58
N ARG A 297 1.58 -4.27 11.58
CA ARG A 297 0.75 -4.82 10.48
C ARG A 297 1.39 -6.12 10.04
N ALA A 298 0.89 -7.23 10.56
CA ALA A 298 1.36 -8.56 10.18
C ALA A 298 1.24 -8.83 8.67
N GLY A 299 1.99 -9.83 8.19
CA GLY A 299 2.17 -10.16 6.78
C GLY A 299 3.66 -10.16 6.43
N GLY A 300 4.01 -9.76 5.20
CA GLY A 300 5.40 -9.70 4.73
C GLY A 300 6.33 -8.84 5.59
N HIS A 301 5.79 -7.85 6.32
CA HIS A 301 6.57 -6.96 7.18
C HIS A 301 7.19 -7.67 8.40
N ILE A 302 6.63 -8.80 8.85
CA ILE A 302 7.15 -9.55 10.02
C ILE A 302 8.62 -9.94 9.81
N ALA A 303 9.00 -10.25 8.57
CA ALA A 303 10.37 -10.64 8.23
C ALA A 303 11.40 -9.55 8.58
N GLU A 304 11.02 -8.27 8.58
CA GLU A 304 11.92 -7.15 8.84
C GLU A 304 12.50 -7.16 10.25
N PHE A 305 11.70 -7.55 11.24
CA PHE A 305 12.17 -7.73 12.63
C PHE A 305 13.21 -8.85 12.70
N PHE A 306 12.90 -10.01 12.10
CA PHE A 306 13.76 -11.18 12.11
C PHE A 306 15.08 -10.93 11.38
N TYR A 307 15.02 -10.31 10.20
CA TYR A 307 16.21 -9.90 9.45
C TYR A 307 17.13 -8.98 10.26
N TYR A 308 16.57 -7.97 10.92
CA TYR A 308 17.36 -7.06 11.76
C TYR A 308 17.94 -7.79 12.98
N ALA A 309 17.17 -8.67 13.64
CA ALA A 309 17.61 -9.45 14.78
C ALA A 309 18.77 -10.40 14.44
N MET A 310 18.75 -11.03 13.25
CA MET A 310 19.85 -11.87 12.76
C MET A 310 21.16 -11.09 12.65
N LEU A 311 21.13 -9.90 12.05
CA LEU A 311 22.33 -9.05 11.93
C LEU A 311 22.81 -8.54 13.29
N LEU A 312 21.87 -8.13 14.14
CA LEU A 312 22.18 -7.65 15.48
C LEU A 312 22.84 -8.76 16.31
N SER A 313 22.35 -10.00 16.23
CA SER A 313 22.90 -11.13 16.97
C SER A 313 24.30 -11.53 16.50
N LEU A 314 24.52 -11.61 15.18
CA LEU A 314 25.85 -11.88 14.63
C LEU A 314 26.83 -10.74 14.93
N GLY A 315 26.34 -9.49 14.93
CA GLY A 315 27.09 -8.27 15.20
C GLY A 315 27.21 -7.86 16.67
N ALA A 316 26.60 -8.58 17.63
CA ALA A 316 26.43 -8.10 19.01
C ALA A 316 27.72 -7.64 19.71
N ARG A 317 28.85 -8.31 19.42
CA ARG A 317 30.17 -7.93 19.98
C ARG A 317 30.75 -6.65 19.40
N LEU A 318 30.34 -6.23 18.19
CA LEU A 318 30.76 -4.98 17.58
C LEU A 318 30.22 -3.76 18.32
N LEU A 319 29.10 -3.95 19.04
CA LEU A 319 28.39 -2.90 19.76
C LEU A 319 29.20 -2.37 20.95
N PHE A 320 30.06 -3.19 21.53
CA PHE A 320 30.76 -2.88 22.77
C PHE A 320 32.27 -2.81 22.55
N ARG A 321 32.94 -1.91 23.26
CA ARG A 321 34.41 -1.90 23.33
C ARG A 321 34.84 -3.16 24.09
N PRO A 322 35.61 -4.07 23.48
CA PRO A 322 35.92 -5.34 24.12
C PRO A 322 36.93 -5.15 25.24
N ALA A 323 36.59 -5.57 26.46
CA ALA A 323 37.59 -6.01 27.42
C ALA A 323 38.01 -7.44 27.01
N LEU A 324 39.10 -7.55 26.25
CA LEU A 324 39.92 -8.77 26.14
C LEU A 324 39.22 -10.14 25.87
N PHE A 325 38.32 -10.28 24.89
CA PHE A 325 37.86 -11.62 24.45
C PHE A 325 37.92 -11.83 22.93
N HIS A 326 38.88 -12.64 22.47
CA HIS A 326 39.05 -13.01 21.05
C HIS A 326 38.21 -14.22 20.62
N LYS A 327 37.71 -15.06 21.54
CA LYS A 327 36.96 -16.29 21.21
C LYS A 327 35.47 -16.17 21.59
N SER A 328 34.59 -16.70 20.74
CA SER A 328 33.17 -16.84 21.06
C SER A 328 32.96 -17.92 22.09
N GLY A 329 32.29 -17.61 23.20
CA GLY A 329 31.84 -18.64 24.14
C GLY A 329 30.74 -19.49 23.49
N LEU A 330 30.69 -20.78 23.81
CA LEU A 330 29.70 -21.72 23.25
C LEU A 330 28.25 -21.22 23.44
N ILE A 331 27.96 -20.59 24.58
CA ILE A 331 26.64 -20.04 24.91
C ILE A 331 26.25 -18.94 23.91
N GLU A 332 27.17 -18.03 23.58
CA GLU A 332 26.86 -16.94 22.66
C GLU A 332 26.63 -17.44 21.23
N THR A 333 27.45 -18.40 20.78
CA THR A 333 27.24 -19.05 19.48
C THR A 333 25.91 -19.81 19.46
N GLY A 334 25.54 -20.47 20.57
CA GLY A 334 24.24 -21.12 20.74
C GLY A 334 23.07 -20.14 20.65
N LEU A 335 23.14 -18.99 21.32
CA LEU A 335 22.10 -17.96 21.21
C LEU A 335 21.99 -17.40 19.79
N ALA A 336 23.12 -17.14 19.12
CA ALA A 336 23.10 -16.70 17.73
C ALA A 336 22.48 -17.76 16.81
N ALA A 337 22.79 -19.05 17.03
CA ALA A 337 22.16 -20.14 16.29
C ALA A 337 20.65 -20.20 16.53
N VAL A 338 20.18 -20.02 17.77
CA VAL A 338 18.75 -19.94 18.09
C VAL A 338 18.10 -18.77 17.34
N VAL A 339 18.69 -17.57 17.40
CA VAL A 339 18.16 -16.40 16.68
C VAL A 339 18.06 -16.68 15.18
N ILE A 340 19.12 -17.20 14.56
CA ILE A 340 19.16 -17.48 13.12
C ILE A 340 18.13 -18.56 12.73
N MET A 341 18.12 -19.69 13.44
CA MET A 341 17.24 -20.82 13.12
C MET A 341 15.76 -20.45 13.32
N THR A 342 15.42 -19.83 14.45
CA THR A 342 14.05 -19.38 14.71
C THR A 342 13.61 -18.31 13.70
N SER A 343 14.48 -17.34 13.38
CA SER A 343 14.19 -16.31 12.38
C SER A 343 13.95 -16.91 10.99
N CYS A 344 14.84 -17.79 10.52
CA CYS A 344 14.69 -18.46 9.22
C CYS A 344 13.40 -19.28 9.16
N SER A 345 13.12 -20.08 10.19
CA SER A 345 11.88 -20.87 10.26
C SER A 345 10.64 -19.99 10.22
N SER A 346 10.59 -18.91 11.00
CA SER A 346 9.45 -17.98 10.98
C SER A 346 9.29 -17.26 9.65
N ILE A 347 10.39 -16.81 9.03
CA ILE A 347 10.34 -16.16 7.71
C ILE A 347 9.81 -17.13 6.65
N LEU A 348 10.25 -18.39 6.65
CA LEU A 348 9.80 -19.39 5.69
C LEU A 348 8.31 -19.74 5.84
N LEU A 349 7.79 -19.73 7.07
CA LEU A 349 6.38 -20.01 7.36
C LEU A 349 5.47 -18.80 7.07
N GLU A 350 5.88 -17.60 7.50
CA GLU A 350 5.04 -16.39 7.41
C GLU A 350 5.15 -15.67 6.06
N VAL A 351 6.26 -15.87 5.34
CA VAL A 351 6.48 -15.26 4.01
C VAL A 351 6.88 -16.36 3.01
N PRO A 352 5.92 -17.20 2.59
CA PRO A 352 6.18 -18.26 1.61
C PRO A 352 6.80 -17.70 0.34
N GLY A 353 7.79 -18.40 -0.21
CA GLY A 353 8.49 -17.96 -1.43
C GLY A 353 9.61 -16.93 -1.20
N THR A 354 9.91 -16.54 0.05
CA THR A 354 11.06 -15.65 0.34
C THR A 354 12.38 -16.18 -0.25
N PHE A 355 12.64 -17.50 -0.13
CA PHE A 355 13.85 -18.08 -0.71
C PHE A 355 13.88 -17.98 -2.25
N SER A 356 12.75 -18.28 -2.91
CA SER A 356 12.61 -18.12 -4.36
C SER A 356 12.82 -16.65 -4.76
N THR A 357 12.28 -15.72 -3.98
CA THR A 357 12.45 -14.28 -4.19
C THR A 357 13.91 -13.87 -4.05
N LEU A 358 14.61 -14.32 -3.01
CA LEU A 358 16.04 -14.07 -2.82
C LEU A 358 16.86 -14.54 -4.02
N VAL A 359 16.63 -15.78 -4.49
CA VAL A 359 17.34 -16.34 -5.64
C VAL A 359 17.01 -15.58 -6.92
N THR A 360 15.73 -15.29 -7.16
CA THR A 360 15.24 -14.60 -8.36
C THR A 360 15.77 -13.17 -8.42
N VAL A 361 15.64 -12.41 -7.33
CA VAL A 361 16.15 -11.04 -7.21
C VAL A 361 17.67 -11.02 -7.30
N GLY A 362 18.38 -11.95 -6.63
CA GLY A 362 19.83 -12.05 -6.71
C GLY A 362 20.31 -12.29 -8.14
N ARG A 363 19.71 -13.26 -8.84
CA ARG A 363 20.02 -13.55 -10.26
C ARG A 363 19.68 -12.37 -11.17
N ALA A 364 18.53 -11.73 -10.95
CA ALA A 364 18.12 -10.57 -11.73
C ALA A 364 19.07 -9.39 -11.53
N ARG A 365 19.49 -9.09 -10.29
CA ARG A 365 20.46 -8.03 -10.01
C ARG A 365 21.81 -8.32 -10.64
N TRP A 366 22.28 -9.57 -10.56
CA TRP A 366 23.57 -9.95 -11.13
C TRP A 366 23.66 -9.69 -12.63
N THR A 367 22.55 -9.90 -13.34
CA THR A 367 22.49 -9.73 -14.80
C THR A 367 22.00 -8.35 -15.25
N SER A 368 21.11 -7.68 -14.51
CA SER A 368 20.52 -6.39 -14.92
C SER A 368 21.28 -5.16 -14.44
N ASN A 369 22.00 -5.25 -13.31
CA ASN A 369 22.74 -4.11 -12.78
C ASN A 369 23.89 -3.71 -13.70
N ILE A 370 24.60 -4.67 -14.31
CA ILE A 370 25.70 -4.38 -15.25
C ILE A 370 25.24 -3.55 -16.44
N TRP A 371 24.08 -3.86 -17.02
CA TRP A 371 23.53 -3.09 -18.13
C TRP A 371 23.06 -1.71 -17.71
N THR A 372 22.56 -1.57 -16.48
CA THR A 372 22.19 -0.27 -15.93
C THR A 372 23.41 0.63 -15.73
N LEU A 373 24.55 0.06 -15.31
CA LEU A 373 25.80 0.79 -15.09
C LEU A 373 26.52 1.14 -16.40
N ILE A 374 26.58 0.21 -17.35
CA ILE A 374 27.31 0.40 -18.62
C ILE A 374 26.46 1.14 -19.65
N SER A 375 25.14 0.97 -19.63
CA SER A 375 24.23 1.53 -20.65
C SER A 375 22.93 2.03 -20.02
N PRO A 376 22.99 3.07 -19.15
CA PRO A 376 21.81 3.61 -18.48
C PRO A 376 20.70 4.02 -19.46
N GLY A 377 21.06 4.58 -20.62
CA GLY A 377 20.09 4.97 -21.66
C GLY A 377 19.28 3.79 -22.23
N ARG A 378 19.89 2.60 -22.37
CA ARG A 378 19.17 1.38 -22.80
C ARG A 378 18.14 0.95 -21.76
N GLN A 379 18.47 1.11 -20.48
CA GLN A 379 17.57 0.77 -19.39
C GLN A 379 16.42 1.79 -19.28
N CYS A 380 16.69 3.08 -19.48
CA CYS A 380 15.66 4.11 -19.60
C CYS A 380 14.67 3.77 -20.72
N ALA A 381 15.16 3.49 -21.94
CA ALA A 381 14.31 3.13 -23.07
C ALA A 381 13.45 1.89 -22.79
N LYS A 382 13.98 0.91 -22.05
CA LYS A 382 13.20 -0.28 -21.62
C LYS A 382 12.05 0.09 -20.68
N TYR A 383 12.28 0.99 -19.72
CA TYR A 383 11.22 1.44 -18.83
C TYR A 383 10.18 2.30 -19.55
N GLU A 384 10.61 3.20 -20.43
CA GLU A 384 9.71 4.00 -21.28
C GLU A 384 8.83 3.11 -22.16
N ALA A 385 9.40 2.11 -22.82
CA ALA A 385 8.64 1.17 -23.65
C ALA A 385 7.59 0.40 -22.83
N ARG A 386 7.95 -0.05 -21.62
CA ARG A 386 7.03 -0.72 -20.69
C ARG A 386 5.90 0.23 -20.28
N ASP A 387 6.22 1.46 -19.90
CA ASP A 387 5.22 2.43 -19.43
C ASP A 387 4.29 2.87 -20.58
N ILE A 388 4.78 2.96 -21.83
CA ILE A 388 3.94 3.15 -23.03
C ILE A 388 2.97 1.98 -23.22
N GLN A 389 3.44 0.74 -23.04
CA GLN A 389 2.57 -0.43 -23.15
C GLN A 389 1.47 -0.43 -22.07
N LEU A 390 1.84 -0.15 -20.82
CA LEU A 390 0.89 -0.04 -19.71
C LEU A 390 -0.10 1.10 -19.92
N ALA A 391 0.34 2.25 -20.43
CA ALA A 391 -0.54 3.37 -20.75
C ALA A 391 -1.61 3.01 -21.78
N LYS A 392 -1.28 2.17 -22.78
CA LYS A 392 -2.26 1.64 -23.74
C LYS A 392 -3.25 0.68 -23.07
N THR A 393 -2.80 -0.19 -22.17
CA THR A 393 -3.67 -1.13 -21.45
C THR A 393 -4.70 -0.41 -20.58
N TYR A 394 -4.29 0.67 -19.91
CA TYR A 394 -5.11 1.40 -18.94
C TYR A 394 -5.63 2.75 -19.46
N GLU A 395 -5.74 2.91 -20.78
CA GLU A 395 -6.23 4.17 -21.37
C GLU A 395 -7.70 4.44 -21.01
N LEU A 396 -8.00 5.70 -20.72
CA LEU A 396 -9.31 6.27 -20.43
C LEU A 396 -9.60 7.43 -21.40
N PRO A 397 -9.80 7.16 -22.70
CA PRO A 397 -9.94 8.20 -23.72
C PRO A 397 -11.08 9.19 -23.45
N ARG A 398 -12.25 8.74 -22.96
CA ARG A 398 -13.39 9.66 -22.71
C ARG A 398 -13.11 10.57 -21.52
N ILE A 399 -12.57 10.04 -20.43
CA ILE A 399 -12.15 10.83 -19.27
C ILE A 399 -11.05 11.80 -19.68
N LYS A 400 -10.04 11.34 -20.41
CA LYS A 400 -8.94 12.20 -20.89
C LYS A 400 -9.44 13.35 -21.77
N GLN A 401 -10.37 13.06 -22.68
CA GLN A 401 -11.00 14.08 -23.53
C GLN A 401 -11.81 15.09 -22.70
N THR A 402 -12.59 14.61 -21.73
CA THR A 402 -13.47 15.45 -20.89
C THR A 402 -12.68 16.34 -19.94
N VAL A 403 -11.66 15.77 -19.28
CA VAL A 403 -10.79 16.48 -18.34
C VAL A 403 -9.88 17.47 -19.09
N GLY A 404 -9.36 17.11 -20.26
CA GLY A 404 -8.45 17.97 -21.03
C GLY A 404 -7.23 18.39 -20.20
N ARG A 405 -7.12 19.69 -19.89
CA ARG A 405 -6.03 20.26 -19.07
C ARG A 405 -6.46 20.63 -17.64
N ASP A 406 -7.72 20.39 -17.29
CA ASP A 406 -8.24 20.70 -15.97
C ASP A 406 -7.61 19.78 -14.91
N THR A 407 -7.52 20.29 -13.68
CA THR A 407 -6.96 19.56 -12.54
C THR A 407 -7.83 18.35 -12.20
N VAL A 408 -7.19 17.22 -11.90
CA VAL A 408 -7.86 15.97 -11.53
C VAL A 408 -7.22 15.33 -10.31
N ASP A 409 -8.03 14.85 -9.38
CA ASP A 409 -7.61 13.95 -8.30
C ASP A 409 -8.17 12.53 -8.53
N VAL A 410 -7.62 11.54 -7.83
CA VAL A 410 -8.08 10.14 -7.85
C VAL A 410 -8.45 9.70 -6.44
N PHE A 411 -9.75 9.58 -6.18
CA PHE A 411 -10.28 9.04 -4.93
C PHE A 411 -10.18 7.50 -4.93
N GLY A 412 -9.66 6.95 -3.82
CA GLY A 412 -9.42 5.52 -3.65
C GLY A 412 -7.92 5.22 -3.53
N TYR A 413 -7.46 4.12 -4.14
CA TYR A 413 -6.05 3.73 -4.10
C TYR A 413 -5.39 3.52 -5.47
N GLU A 414 -6.04 3.87 -6.57
CA GLU A 414 -5.56 3.62 -7.94
C GLU A 414 -4.98 4.87 -8.64
N GLN A 415 -4.23 5.70 -7.92
CA GLN A 415 -3.68 6.98 -8.40
C GLN A 415 -2.84 6.87 -9.68
N ALA A 416 -2.21 5.71 -9.95
CA ALA A 416 -1.46 5.50 -11.18
C ALA A 416 -2.30 5.73 -12.45
N ILE A 417 -3.63 5.61 -12.38
CA ILE A 417 -4.52 5.80 -13.53
C ILE A 417 -4.44 7.22 -14.11
N ALA A 418 -4.26 8.25 -13.27
CA ALA A 418 -4.11 9.63 -13.72
C ALA A 418 -2.77 9.82 -14.45
N LEU A 419 -1.70 9.20 -13.94
CA LEU A 419 -0.36 9.28 -14.53
C LEU A 419 -0.28 8.54 -15.86
N LEU A 420 -0.86 7.33 -15.96
CA LEU A 420 -0.93 6.53 -17.18
C LEU A 420 -1.63 7.28 -18.32
N ASN A 421 -2.67 8.04 -17.97
CA ASN A 421 -3.45 8.84 -18.93
C ASN A 421 -2.87 10.25 -19.17
N ARG A 422 -1.77 10.61 -18.49
CA ARG A 422 -1.12 11.92 -18.54
C ARG A 422 -2.08 13.07 -18.23
N LEU A 423 -2.94 12.88 -17.23
CA LEU A 423 -3.86 13.92 -16.77
C LEU A 423 -3.12 14.94 -15.90
N ASN A 424 -3.68 16.14 -15.73
CA ASN A 424 -3.16 17.16 -14.83
C ASN A 424 -3.44 16.79 -13.36
N TYR A 425 -2.67 15.82 -12.86
CA TYR A 425 -2.89 15.20 -11.57
C TYR A 425 -2.55 16.15 -10.41
N THR A 426 -3.57 16.48 -9.61
CA THR A 426 -3.47 17.28 -8.39
C THR A 426 -3.93 16.41 -7.21
N PRO A 427 -3.02 15.67 -6.55
CA PRO A 427 -3.39 14.69 -5.53
C PRO A 427 -4.05 15.34 -4.33
N ASN A 428 -4.95 14.61 -3.67
CA ASN A 428 -5.31 14.86 -2.28
C ASN A 428 -4.03 14.90 -1.40
N PRO A 429 -3.88 15.82 -0.43
CA PRO A 429 -2.66 15.90 0.37
C PRO A 429 -2.28 14.57 1.03
N VAL A 430 -3.24 13.89 1.65
CA VAL A 430 -3.09 12.48 2.07
C VAL A 430 -3.53 11.61 0.90
N VAL A 431 -2.56 11.27 0.05
CA VAL A 431 -2.73 10.74 -1.32
C VAL A 431 -3.72 9.59 -1.43
N GLN A 432 -3.47 8.48 -0.74
CA GLN A 432 -4.42 7.37 -0.67
C GLN A 432 -5.34 7.59 0.51
N THR A 433 -6.64 7.60 0.27
CA THR A 433 -7.63 8.03 1.26
C THR A 433 -7.56 7.22 2.55
N TYR A 434 -7.31 5.91 2.47
CA TYR A 434 -7.15 5.04 3.65
C TYR A 434 -5.96 5.40 4.56
N CYS A 435 -5.02 6.23 4.08
CA CYS A 435 -3.87 6.73 4.83
C CYS A 435 -4.18 7.93 5.72
N ALA A 436 -5.39 8.47 5.68
CA ALA A 436 -5.84 9.53 6.58
C ALA A 436 -6.07 8.98 8.00
N TYR A 437 -5.00 8.57 8.67
CA TYR A 437 -5.05 7.75 9.89
C TYR A 437 -5.58 8.47 11.14
N THR A 438 -5.70 9.79 11.10
CA THR A 438 -6.19 10.61 12.22
C THR A 438 -7.27 11.58 11.76
N PRO A 439 -8.15 12.05 12.65
CA PRO A 439 -9.11 13.11 12.35
C PRO A 439 -8.49 14.32 11.65
N ARG A 440 -7.31 14.78 12.11
CA ARG A 440 -6.63 15.92 11.51
C ARG A 440 -6.21 15.65 10.07
N LEU A 441 -5.69 14.46 9.77
CA LEU A 441 -5.32 14.07 8.40
C LEU A 441 -6.55 13.96 7.50
N ALA A 442 -7.66 13.42 8.00
CA ALA A 442 -8.92 13.35 7.25
C ALA A 442 -9.48 14.76 6.96
N THR A 443 -9.44 15.66 7.95
CA THR A 443 -9.86 17.06 7.78
C THR A 443 -9.00 17.80 6.75
N ILE A 444 -7.68 17.56 6.68
CA ILE A 444 -6.82 18.16 5.65
C ILE A 444 -7.31 17.83 4.23
N ASN A 445 -7.66 16.56 3.97
CA ASN A 445 -8.22 16.16 2.67
C ASN A 445 -9.60 16.80 2.43
N GLY A 446 -10.45 16.85 3.46
CA GLY A 446 -11.75 17.52 3.38
C GLY A 446 -11.64 19.02 3.10
N ASP A 447 -10.71 19.72 3.75
CA ASP A 447 -10.41 21.13 3.54
C ASP A 447 -9.88 21.38 2.12
N PHE A 448 -9.00 20.50 1.61
CA PHE A 448 -8.52 20.59 0.23
C PHE A 448 -9.68 20.55 -0.77
N TYR A 449 -10.58 19.57 -0.63
CA TYR A 449 -11.79 19.44 -1.45
C TYR A 449 -12.82 20.56 -1.23
N ARG A 450 -12.71 21.36 -0.17
CA ARG A 450 -13.54 22.55 0.11
C ARG A 450 -12.90 23.87 -0.34
N SER A 451 -11.58 23.88 -0.55
CA SER A 451 -10.82 25.08 -0.89
C SER A 451 -11.03 25.52 -2.34
N SER A 452 -10.46 26.68 -2.69
CA SER A 452 -10.32 27.14 -4.07
C SER A 452 -9.30 26.34 -4.88
N ALA A 453 -8.46 25.53 -4.23
CA ALA A 453 -7.50 24.63 -4.86
C ALA A 453 -8.07 23.24 -5.18
N ALA A 454 -9.35 23.01 -4.86
CA ALA A 454 -10.03 21.74 -5.15
C ALA A 454 -9.90 21.37 -6.65
N PRO A 455 -9.71 20.08 -6.96
CA PRO A 455 -9.54 19.64 -8.34
C PRO A 455 -10.85 19.87 -9.12
N LYS A 456 -10.75 20.30 -10.37
CA LYS A 456 -11.96 20.51 -11.20
C LYS A 456 -12.66 19.20 -11.54
N HIS A 457 -11.92 18.10 -11.57
CA HIS A 457 -12.44 16.76 -11.78
C HIS A 457 -11.95 15.80 -10.69
N ALA A 458 -12.74 14.79 -10.37
CA ALA A 458 -12.29 13.69 -9.51
C ALA A 458 -12.64 12.36 -10.17
N ILE A 459 -11.63 11.51 -10.35
CA ILE A 459 -11.84 10.11 -10.73
C ILE A 459 -12.13 9.33 -9.45
N PHE A 460 -13.26 8.65 -9.42
CA PHE A 460 -13.79 8.03 -8.21
C PHE A 460 -13.91 6.52 -8.34
N LYS A 461 -13.30 5.83 -7.37
CA LYS A 461 -13.64 4.45 -7.00
C LYS A 461 -13.68 4.34 -5.47
N LEU A 462 -14.77 3.80 -4.94
CA LEU A 462 -14.87 3.52 -3.50
C LEU A 462 -14.18 2.18 -3.19
N GLN A 463 -12.95 2.24 -2.69
CA GLN A 463 -12.09 1.06 -2.53
C GLN A 463 -11.50 0.97 -1.11
N PRO A 464 -12.30 0.58 -0.10
CA PRO A 464 -11.77 0.33 1.24
C PRO A 464 -10.79 -0.85 1.21
N ILE A 465 -9.81 -0.83 2.11
CA ILE A 465 -8.88 -1.94 2.33
C ILE A 465 -9.23 -2.70 3.61
N ASP A 466 -8.73 -3.92 3.77
CA ASP A 466 -8.84 -4.71 5.02
C ASP A 466 -10.27 -4.84 5.58
N ASN A 467 -11.28 -4.92 4.70
CA ASN A 467 -12.71 -4.97 5.06
C ASN A 467 -13.18 -3.79 5.93
N ARG A 468 -12.53 -2.62 5.86
CA ARG A 468 -12.93 -1.40 6.56
C ARG A 468 -14.32 -0.95 6.15
N LEU A 469 -15.03 -0.30 7.08
CA LEU A 469 -16.25 0.43 6.78
C LEU A 469 -15.91 1.57 5.79
N PRO A 470 -16.46 1.57 4.56
CA PRO A 470 -16.00 2.46 3.49
C PRO A 470 -16.10 3.95 3.83
N THR A 471 -17.12 4.32 4.59
CA THR A 471 -17.40 5.71 4.95
C THR A 471 -16.44 6.28 6.01
N LEU A 472 -15.58 5.46 6.62
CA LEU A 472 -14.56 5.92 7.58
C LEU A 472 -13.28 6.44 6.92
N ASP A 473 -12.84 5.84 5.81
CA ASP A 473 -11.48 6.08 5.27
C ASP A 473 -11.29 7.53 4.77
N CYS A 474 -12.35 8.24 4.36
CA CYS A 474 -12.31 9.67 4.01
C CYS A 474 -13.72 10.30 3.99
N ALA A 475 -14.38 10.29 5.15
CA ALA A 475 -15.77 10.74 5.29
C ALA A 475 -16.01 12.17 4.74
N ASP A 476 -15.14 13.12 5.07
CA ASP A 476 -15.28 14.53 4.65
C ASP A 476 -15.13 14.72 3.13
N VAL A 477 -14.33 13.88 2.47
CA VAL A 477 -14.17 13.93 1.01
C VAL A 477 -15.41 13.38 0.32
N LEU A 478 -16.01 12.29 0.86
CA LEU A 478 -17.29 11.78 0.35
C LEU A 478 -18.40 12.81 0.46
N VAL A 479 -18.48 13.53 1.58
CA VAL A 479 -19.41 14.66 1.75
C VAL A 479 -19.16 15.76 0.71
N SER A 480 -17.89 16.09 0.45
CA SER A 480 -17.54 17.10 -0.56
C SER A 480 -17.89 16.66 -1.98
N LEU A 481 -17.68 15.40 -2.33
CA LEU A 481 -18.09 14.83 -3.62
C LEU A 481 -19.61 14.86 -3.78
N ALA A 482 -20.37 14.50 -2.73
CA ALA A 482 -21.83 14.50 -2.76
C ALA A 482 -22.44 15.91 -2.88
N THR A 483 -21.78 16.94 -2.35
CA THR A 483 -22.36 18.30 -2.25
C THR A 483 -21.81 19.29 -3.26
N ARG A 484 -20.61 19.07 -3.79
CA ARG A 484 -19.92 20.03 -4.67
C ARG A 484 -19.68 19.51 -6.08
N TYR A 485 -19.77 18.21 -6.30
CA TYR A 485 -19.45 17.62 -7.59
C TYR A 485 -20.67 16.95 -8.23
N LEU A 486 -20.72 16.99 -9.55
CA LEU A 486 -21.70 16.27 -10.35
C LEU A 486 -21.01 15.07 -11.01
N PRO A 487 -21.52 13.83 -10.83
CA PRO A 487 -21.03 12.69 -11.58
C PRO A 487 -21.47 12.82 -13.05
N LEU A 488 -20.55 12.56 -13.98
CA LEU A 488 -20.79 12.71 -15.42
C LEU A 488 -21.07 11.38 -16.10
N PHE A 489 -20.12 10.44 -16.01
CA PHE A 489 -20.20 9.11 -16.61
C PHE A 489 -19.14 8.19 -16.01
N SER A 490 -19.24 6.89 -16.26
CA SER A 490 -18.19 5.91 -15.97
C SER A 490 -17.45 5.47 -17.24
N GLU A 491 -16.17 5.14 -17.10
CA GLU A 491 -15.35 4.53 -18.14
C GLU A 491 -14.43 3.50 -17.50
N LYS A 492 -14.50 2.23 -17.95
CA LYS A 492 -13.69 1.11 -17.42
C LYS A 492 -13.75 1.01 -15.88
N GLY A 493 -14.93 1.23 -15.31
CA GLY A 493 -15.18 1.18 -13.87
C GLY A 493 -14.68 2.39 -13.08
N TYR A 494 -14.18 3.44 -13.74
CA TYR A 494 -13.82 4.71 -13.12
C TYR A 494 -14.94 5.73 -13.34
N LEU A 495 -15.51 6.24 -12.26
CA LEU A 495 -16.57 7.26 -12.30
C LEU A 495 -15.94 8.65 -12.32
N LEU A 496 -16.31 9.50 -13.29
CA LEU A 496 -15.80 10.87 -13.38
C LEU A 496 -16.78 11.85 -12.73
N PHE A 497 -16.29 12.65 -11.79
CA PHE A 497 -16.98 13.77 -11.18
C PHE A 497 -16.42 15.09 -11.70
N GLN A 498 -17.28 16.10 -11.81
CA GLN A 498 -16.92 17.48 -12.17
C GLN A 498 -17.37 18.45 -11.08
N LEU A 499 -16.47 19.36 -10.68
CA LEU A 499 -16.76 20.40 -9.70
C LEU A 499 -17.83 21.35 -10.25
N THR A 500 -18.89 21.56 -9.48
CA THR A 500 -19.99 22.45 -9.85
C THR A 500 -19.65 23.91 -9.55
N LYS A 501 -20.23 24.84 -10.32
CA LYS A 501 -20.13 26.30 -10.07
C LYS A 501 -21.07 26.78 -8.96
N ALA A 502 -21.89 25.89 -8.37
CA ALA A 502 -22.77 26.24 -7.27
C ALA A 502 -21.92 26.83 -6.12
N PRO A 503 -22.46 27.78 -5.34
CA PRO A 503 -21.71 28.35 -4.22
C PRO A 503 -21.17 27.21 -3.37
N PRO A 504 -19.97 27.35 -2.78
CA PRO A 504 -19.54 26.39 -1.77
C PRO A 504 -20.67 26.36 -0.74
N TYR A 505 -21.44 25.26 -0.70
CA TYR A 505 -22.24 24.96 0.47
C TYR A 505 -21.20 24.76 1.57
N GLY A 506 -20.85 25.87 2.24
CA GLY A 506 -19.92 25.87 3.36
C GLY A 506 -20.40 24.81 4.32
N HIS A 507 -19.48 23.95 4.79
CA HIS A 507 -19.69 22.81 5.67
C HIS A 507 -21.09 22.21 5.65
N ALA A 508 -21.27 21.00 5.11
CA ALA A 508 -22.51 20.24 5.25
C ALA A 508 -23.10 20.43 6.67
N ILE A 509 -24.22 21.16 6.75
CA ILE A 509 -24.78 21.63 8.02
C ILE A 509 -25.24 20.39 8.78
N LYS A 510 -24.51 20.05 9.85
CA LYS A 510 -24.86 18.98 10.77
C LYS A 510 -25.96 19.49 11.70
N THR A 511 -27.17 18.95 11.56
CA THR A 511 -28.25 19.23 12.50
C THR A 511 -28.29 18.13 13.57
N PRO A 512 -28.15 18.43 14.87
CA PRO A 512 -28.10 17.39 15.90
C PRO A 512 -29.43 16.62 15.95
N ILE A 513 -29.35 15.29 15.98
CA ILE A 513 -30.50 14.39 16.17
C ILE A 513 -30.53 13.88 17.60
N SER A 514 -29.41 13.31 18.07
CA SER A 514 -29.30 12.77 19.42
C SER A 514 -27.85 12.71 19.90
N ASP A 515 -27.71 12.61 21.21
CA ASP A 515 -26.45 12.45 21.91
C ASP A 515 -26.68 11.51 23.09
N SER A 516 -26.09 10.33 23.02
CA SER A 516 -26.37 9.24 23.98
C SER A 516 -25.11 8.49 24.35
N GLU A 517 -25.02 8.08 25.61
CA GLU A 517 -24.03 7.10 26.04
C GLU A 517 -24.50 5.68 25.71
N PHE A 518 -23.58 4.83 25.31
CA PHE A 518 -23.82 3.41 25.07
C PHE A 518 -22.64 2.57 25.54
N THR A 519 -22.90 1.28 25.75
CA THR A 519 -21.85 0.30 26.06
C THR A 519 -21.53 -0.52 24.81
N ALA A 520 -20.25 -0.77 24.53
CA ALA A 520 -19.86 -1.64 23.43
C ALA A 520 -20.55 -3.02 23.53
N GLY A 521 -21.12 -3.49 22.42
CA GLY A 521 -21.97 -4.70 22.38
C GLY A 521 -23.47 -4.41 22.50
N GLN A 522 -23.87 -3.18 22.83
CA GLN A 522 -25.25 -2.72 22.72
C GLN A 522 -25.60 -2.44 21.25
N THR A 523 -26.78 -2.88 20.82
CA THR A 523 -27.35 -2.50 19.53
C THR A 523 -27.90 -1.08 19.62
N ILE A 524 -27.53 -0.22 18.67
CA ILE A 524 -27.97 1.17 18.57
C ILE A 524 -28.82 1.32 17.32
N ASP A 525 -30.04 1.82 17.48
CA ASP A 525 -30.91 2.13 16.37
C ASP A 525 -30.43 3.39 15.65
N VAL A 526 -30.46 3.35 14.32
CA VAL A 526 -30.00 4.43 13.46
C VAL A 526 -31.22 5.22 12.97
N PRO A 527 -31.24 6.55 13.14
CA PRO A 527 -32.32 7.39 12.63
C PRO A 527 -32.50 7.24 11.10
N PRO A 528 -33.71 7.49 10.58
CA PRO A 528 -33.95 7.49 9.14
C PRO A 528 -33.26 8.67 8.44
N GLY A 529 -33.05 8.54 7.13
CA GLY A 529 -32.46 9.58 6.28
C GLY A 529 -30.93 9.54 6.22
N ALA A 530 -30.33 10.64 5.76
CA ALA A 530 -28.88 10.80 5.69
C ALA A 530 -28.33 11.14 7.08
N VAL A 531 -27.68 10.17 7.73
CA VAL A 531 -27.20 10.28 9.11
C VAL A 531 -25.69 10.19 9.18
N TRP A 532 -25.11 11.22 9.79
CA TRP A 532 -23.73 11.25 10.23
C TRP A 532 -23.63 10.80 11.69
N CYS A 533 -22.67 9.95 11.97
CA CYS A 533 -22.44 9.38 13.29
C CYS A 533 -21.04 9.75 13.77
N GLU A 534 -20.95 10.28 14.98
CA GLU A 534 -19.69 10.47 15.72
C GLU A 534 -19.68 9.51 16.91
N ILE A 535 -18.61 8.73 17.03
CA ILE A 535 -18.44 7.74 18.10
C ILE A 535 -17.13 8.01 18.83
N ASP A 536 -17.26 8.32 20.12
CA ASP A 536 -16.13 8.48 21.01
C ASP A 536 -15.87 7.16 21.75
N LEU A 537 -14.88 6.41 21.25
CA LEU A 537 -14.40 5.15 21.84
C LEU A 537 -12.94 5.34 22.32
N PRO A 538 -12.74 5.99 23.49
CA PRO A 538 -11.40 6.31 23.97
C PRO A 538 -10.65 5.08 24.49
N ASP A 539 -9.35 5.04 24.26
CA ASP A 539 -8.48 4.00 24.80
C ASP A 539 -8.47 4.02 26.34
N SER A 540 -8.45 2.83 26.93
CA SER A 540 -8.09 2.63 28.34
C SER A 540 -6.60 2.91 28.54
N PHE A 541 -6.17 3.13 29.80
CA PHE A 541 -4.74 3.30 30.09
C PHE A 541 -3.92 2.06 29.65
N ILE A 542 -4.44 0.86 29.92
CA ILE A 542 -3.84 -0.41 29.51
C ILE A 542 -3.79 -0.50 27.98
N GLY A 543 -4.87 -0.12 27.30
CA GLY A 543 -4.95 -0.09 25.84
C GLY A 543 -3.89 0.81 25.22
N LYS A 544 -3.63 1.99 25.80
CA LYS A 544 -2.55 2.89 25.35
C LYS A 544 -1.17 2.25 25.48
N VAL A 545 -0.88 1.64 26.63
CA VAL A 545 0.43 1.01 26.90
C VAL A 545 0.66 -0.17 25.96
N ILE A 546 -0.32 -1.07 25.80
CA ILE A 546 -0.17 -2.24 24.92
C ILE A 546 -0.10 -1.82 23.45
N SER A 547 -0.90 -0.83 23.02
CA SER A 547 -0.86 -0.34 21.63
C SER A 547 0.48 0.33 21.29
N PHE A 548 1.10 1.00 22.28
CA PHE A 548 2.45 1.52 22.14
C PHE A 548 3.46 0.38 21.94
N ILE A 549 3.48 -0.61 22.84
CA ILE A 549 4.47 -1.70 22.84
C ILE A 549 4.28 -2.65 21.66
N TYR A 550 3.04 -3.02 21.33
CA TYR A 550 2.69 -4.06 20.37
C TYR A 550 1.75 -3.52 19.28
N GLN A 551 0.45 -3.78 19.36
CA GLN A 551 -0.55 -3.25 18.44
C GLN A 551 -1.93 -3.19 19.10
N ALA A 552 -2.80 -2.33 18.57
CA ALA A 552 -4.20 -2.25 18.95
C ALA A 552 -5.01 -3.42 18.32
N PRO A 553 -6.03 -3.96 19.02
CA PRO A 553 -6.88 -5.00 18.46
C PRO A 553 -7.70 -4.46 17.29
N THR A 554 -8.07 -5.35 16.37
CA THR A 554 -9.07 -5.01 15.34
C THR A 554 -10.43 -4.85 15.99
N VAL A 555 -11.08 -3.71 15.76
CA VAL A 555 -12.46 -3.45 16.17
C VAL A 555 -13.35 -3.64 14.95
N GLU A 556 -14.55 -4.16 15.17
CA GLU A 556 -15.53 -4.40 14.11
C GLU A 556 -16.87 -3.77 14.46
N VAL A 557 -17.64 -3.45 13.43
CA VAL A 557 -19.02 -3.01 13.52
C VAL A 557 -19.90 -3.98 12.74
N GLU A 558 -20.99 -4.37 13.36
CA GLU A 558 -22.07 -5.15 12.74
C GLU A 558 -23.20 -4.19 12.39
N LEU A 559 -23.57 -4.13 11.11
CA LEU A 559 -24.61 -3.27 10.57
C LEU A 559 -25.82 -4.14 10.18
N ASN A 560 -27.00 -3.82 10.69
CA ASN A 560 -28.24 -4.46 10.28
C ASN A 560 -28.93 -3.60 9.23
N MET A 561 -29.03 -4.12 8.01
CA MET A 561 -29.58 -3.39 6.86
C MET A 561 -31.10 -3.53 6.78
N ASP A 562 -31.71 -2.63 6.02
CA ASP A 562 -33.15 -2.60 5.80
C ASP A 562 -33.66 -3.80 4.97
N ASN A 563 -32.80 -4.40 4.14
CA ASN A 563 -33.12 -5.66 3.45
C ASN A 563 -33.03 -6.92 4.35
N GLY A 564 -32.80 -6.76 5.66
CA GLY A 564 -32.68 -7.85 6.62
C GLY A 564 -31.31 -8.54 6.64
N LYS A 565 -30.35 -8.13 5.81
CA LYS A 565 -28.98 -8.67 5.82
C LYS A 565 -28.13 -7.94 6.86
N ALA A 566 -27.24 -8.68 7.53
CA ALA A 566 -26.20 -8.11 8.38
C ALA A 566 -24.89 -7.96 7.58
N SER A 567 -24.12 -6.91 7.89
CA SER A 567 -22.80 -6.65 7.32
C SER A 567 -21.80 -6.38 8.43
N ARG A 568 -20.74 -7.18 8.49
CA ARG A 568 -19.65 -7.01 9.47
C ARG A 568 -18.43 -6.38 8.80
N ARG A 569 -18.00 -5.24 9.33
CA ARG A 569 -16.91 -4.43 8.79
C ARG A 569 -15.90 -4.08 9.86
N ARG A 570 -14.64 -3.90 9.48
CA ARG A 570 -13.62 -3.34 10.36
C ARG A 570 -13.97 -1.88 10.66
N PHE A 571 -13.96 -1.54 11.94
CA PHE A 571 -14.26 -0.22 12.48
C PHE A 571 -12.97 0.44 12.95
N LEU A 572 -12.86 1.76 12.74
CA LEU A 572 -11.67 2.56 13.08
C LEU A 572 -12.04 3.59 14.14
N PRO A 573 -11.85 3.29 15.44
CA PRO A 573 -12.27 4.16 16.54
C PRO A 573 -11.72 5.59 16.43
N THR A 574 -10.44 5.71 16.04
CA THR A 574 -9.77 7.00 15.89
C THR A 574 -10.43 7.91 14.85
N LEU A 575 -10.97 7.37 13.76
CA LEU A 575 -11.64 8.14 12.71
C LEU A 575 -13.12 8.36 13.00
N ALA A 576 -13.75 7.44 13.74
CA ALA A 576 -15.14 7.57 14.13
C ALA A 576 -15.39 8.75 15.07
N HIS A 577 -14.36 9.25 15.77
CA HIS A 577 -14.42 10.46 16.60
C HIS A 577 -14.74 11.74 15.78
N SER A 578 -14.16 11.90 14.58
CA SER A 578 -14.54 13.00 13.65
C SER A 578 -15.87 12.75 12.95
N GLY A 579 -16.30 11.49 12.98
CA GLY A 579 -17.54 10.98 12.45
C GLY A 579 -17.48 10.52 11.00
N PHE A 580 -18.56 9.88 10.59
CA PHE A 580 -18.69 9.22 9.30
C PHE A 580 -20.18 9.05 8.94
N LEU A 581 -20.46 8.78 7.67
CA LEU A 581 -21.82 8.46 7.22
C LEU A 581 -22.20 7.04 7.68
N ILE A 582 -23.19 6.93 8.58
CA ILE A 582 -23.71 5.65 9.08
C ILE A 582 -25.00 5.23 8.36
N ASN A 583 -25.72 6.18 7.75
CA ASN A 583 -26.93 5.87 6.99
C ASN A 583 -27.07 6.81 5.79
N PRO A 584 -27.23 6.28 4.57
CA PRO A 584 -26.86 4.91 4.17
C PRO A 584 -25.33 4.70 4.17
N VAL A 585 -24.87 3.44 4.14
CA VAL A 585 -23.46 3.08 4.00
C VAL A 585 -23.19 2.55 2.59
N PRO A 586 -22.70 3.38 1.66
CA PRO A 586 -22.32 2.89 0.34
C PRO A 586 -21.10 1.97 0.43
N PHE A 587 -21.15 0.80 -0.23
CA PHE A 587 -20.04 -0.16 -0.29
C PHE A 587 -19.25 -0.11 -1.60
N ASN A 588 -19.82 0.47 -2.64
CA ASN A 588 -19.21 0.64 -3.94
C ASN A 588 -19.67 1.96 -4.58
N ALA A 589 -19.20 2.26 -5.80
CA ALA A 589 -19.53 3.50 -6.47
C ALA A 589 -21.00 3.62 -6.92
N ALA A 590 -21.67 2.51 -7.28
CA ALA A 590 -23.10 2.53 -7.64
C ALA A 590 -23.96 2.81 -6.40
N ASP A 591 -23.63 2.20 -5.25
CA ASP A 591 -24.30 2.51 -3.98
C ASP A 591 -24.15 3.99 -3.59
N PHE A 592 -22.98 4.59 -3.85
CA PHE A 592 -22.76 6.01 -3.60
C PHE A 592 -23.62 6.89 -4.52
N LEU A 593 -23.82 6.49 -5.78
CA LEU A 593 -24.71 7.18 -6.71
C LEU A 593 -26.19 7.05 -6.30
N ASP A 594 -26.65 5.88 -5.84
CA ASP A 594 -28.00 5.71 -5.27
C ASP A 594 -28.21 6.67 -4.10
N PHE A 595 -27.23 6.72 -3.19
CA PHE A 595 -27.28 7.59 -2.03
C PHE A 595 -27.46 9.05 -2.43
N ILE A 596 -26.55 9.60 -3.24
CA ILE A 596 -26.60 11.03 -3.57
C ILE A 596 -27.77 11.39 -4.50
N SER A 597 -28.27 10.43 -5.30
CA SER A 597 -29.48 10.61 -6.11
C SER A 597 -30.77 10.55 -5.29
N GLY A 598 -30.71 10.12 -4.03
CA GLY A 598 -31.87 9.98 -3.14
C GLY A 598 -32.75 8.77 -3.48
N GLU A 599 -32.25 7.82 -4.27
CA GLU A 599 -32.94 6.57 -4.57
C GLU A 599 -32.91 5.63 -3.34
N PRO A 600 -34.05 5.03 -2.95
CA PRO A 600 -34.07 4.07 -1.85
C PRO A 600 -33.25 2.83 -2.20
N ASN A 601 -32.26 2.51 -1.37
CA ASN A 601 -31.52 1.25 -1.48
C ASN A 601 -31.46 0.54 -0.11
N PRO A 602 -32.36 -0.45 0.12
CA PRO A 602 -32.41 -1.21 1.37
C PRO A 602 -31.14 -2.01 1.69
N ALA A 603 -30.24 -2.21 0.72
CA ALA A 603 -28.98 -2.93 0.94
C ALA A 603 -27.89 -2.08 1.61
N ILE A 604 -28.06 -0.75 1.59
CA ILE A 604 -27.14 0.21 2.22
C ILE A 604 -27.80 1.03 3.31
N THR A 605 -29.13 0.96 3.44
CA THR A 605 -29.88 1.63 4.50
C THR A 605 -29.69 0.87 5.80
N VAL A 606 -29.11 1.51 6.82
CA VAL A 606 -28.80 0.88 8.12
C VAL A 606 -29.95 1.16 9.09
N ARG A 607 -30.53 0.09 9.66
CA ARG A 607 -31.55 0.18 10.72
C ARG A 607 -30.92 0.30 12.10
N SER A 608 -29.89 -0.49 12.35
CA SER A 608 -29.17 -0.50 13.61
C SER A 608 -27.74 -0.96 13.42
N PHE A 609 -26.85 -0.61 14.35
CA PHE A 609 -25.50 -1.15 14.38
C PHE A 609 -25.06 -1.53 15.79
N LYS A 610 -24.02 -2.35 15.88
CA LYS A 610 -23.38 -2.73 17.13
C LYS A 610 -21.87 -2.73 16.94
N ILE A 611 -21.14 -2.05 17.81
CA ILE A 611 -19.68 -2.23 17.92
C ILE A 611 -19.44 -3.59 18.57
N VAL A 612 -18.75 -4.47 17.85
CA VAL A 612 -18.48 -5.82 18.30
C VAL A 612 -17.55 -5.77 19.51
N ASN A 613 -18.07 -6.20 20.65
CA ASN A 613 -17.33 -6.21 21.90
C ASN A 613 -16.84 -7.62 22.20
N ASN A 614 -15.55 -7.87 21.96
CA ASN A 614 -14.88 -9.08 22.45
C ASN A 614 -14.09 -8.74 23.73
N GLY A 615 -13.75 -9.75 24.55
CA GLY A 615 -13.04 -9.52 25.82
C GLY A 615 -11.73 -8.75 25.68
N ILE A 616 -11.08 -8.81 24.51
CA ILE A 616 -9.86 -8.03 24.21
C ILE A 616 -10.20 -6.56 23.99
N VAL A 617 -11.26 -6.24 23.23
CA VAL A 617 -11.74 -4.87 23.01
C VAL A 617 -12.10 -4.19 24.33
N GLN A 618 -12.74 -4.91 25.27
CA GLN A 618 -13.05 -4.38 26.61
C GLN A 618 -11.81 -3.94 27.41
N LEU A 619 -10.67 -4.63 27.23
CA LEU A 619 -9.43 -4.26 27.90
C LEU A 619 -8.79 -3.01 27.30
N PHE A 620 -8.98 -2.78 25.99
CA PHE A 620 -8.31 -1.71 25.26
C PHE A 620 -9.07 -0.39 25.23
N TYR A 621 -10.39 -0.41 25.35
CA TYR A 621 -11.22 0.80 25.26
C TYR A 621 -12.09 0.96 26.50
N LYS A 622 -12.52 2.19 26.81
CA LYS A 622 -13.44 2.44 27.91
C LYS A 622 -14.82 1.82 27.63
N HIS A 623 -15.51 1.38 28.69
CA HIS A 623 -16.82 0.74 28.61
C HIS A 623 -17.94 1.68 28.17
N THR A 624 -17.95 2.90 28.69
CA THR A 624 -18.92 3.94 28.31
C THR A 624 -18.37 4.73 27.14
N THR A 625 -19.17 4.78 26.08
CA THR A 625 -18.87 5.53 24.85
C THR A 625 -20.01 6.46 24.51
N ARG A 626 -19.69 7.57 23.83
CA ARG A 626 -20.69 8.55 23.39
C ARG A 626 -20.95 8.37 21.90
N CYS A 627 -22.22 8.28 21.53
CA CYS A 627 -22.70 8.28 20.15
C CYS A 627 -23.48 9.56 19.90
N ARG A 628 -23.14 10.29 18.84
CA ARG A 628 -23.84 11.49 18.41
C ARG A 628 -24.32 11.30 16.97
N PHE A 629 -25.62 11.47 16.76
CA PHE A 629 -26.21 11.45 15.43
C PHE A 629 -26.50 12.87 14.96
N TRP A 630 -26.20 13.11 13.69
CA TRP A 630 -26.46 14.37 13.01
C TRP A 630 -27.16 14.09 11.68
N SER A 631 -28.15 14.91 11.35
CA SER A 631 -28.82 14.89 10.05
C SER A 631 -28.03 15.70 9.04
N LEU A 632 -27.88 15.15 7.83
CA LEU A 632 -27.26 15.80 6.68
C LEU A 632 -28.17 15.71 5.44
N PRO A 633 -29.38 16.31 5.47
CA PRO A 633 -30.38 16.17 4.40
C PRO A 633 -29.87 16.66 3.03
N GLN A 634 -28.94 17.60 3.00
CA GLN A 634 -28.32 18.16 1.80
C GLN A 634 -27.45 17.17 1.00
N LEU A 635 -27.13 15.99 1.55
CA LEU A 635 -26.33 14.98 0.82
C LEU A 635 -27.14 14.24 -0.23
N THR A 636 -28.47 14.31 -0.16
CA THR A 636 -29.36 13.65 -1.11
C THR A 636 -30.10 14.68 -1.92
N THR A 637 -30.00 14.58 -3.25
CA THR A 637 -30.76 15.42 -4.17
C THR A 637 -31.35 14.54 -5.23
N ARG A 638 -32.69 14.51 -5.33
CA ARG A 638 -33.40 13.74 -6.36
C ARG A 638 -32.91 14.15 -7.75
N ASN A 639 -32.16 13.27 -8.39
CA ASN A 639 -31.57 13.51 -9.69
C ASN A 639 -31.66 12.25 -10.56
N PRO A 640 -32.64 12.17 -11.47
CA PRO A 640 -32.84 11.01 -12.34
C PRO A 640 -31.63 10.65 -13.19
N ARG A 641 -30.78 11.62 -13.56
CA ARG A 641 -29.57 11.35 -14.34
C ARG A 641 -28.52 10.59 -13.51
N ILE A 642 -28.42 10.93 -12.23
CA ILE A 642 -27.51 10.23 -11.31
C ILE A 642 -28.03 8.82 -11.02
N ALA A 643 -29.35 8.67 -10.84
CA ALA A 643 -29.98 7.36 -10.68
C ALA A 643 -29.77 6.46 -11.91
N ALA A 644 -29.92 7.00 -13.12
CA ALA A 644 -29.63 6.27 -14.36
C ALA A 644 -28.16 5.82 -14.41
N LEU A 645 -27.22 6.70 -14.06
CA LEU A 645 -25.80 6.36 -14.00
C LEU A 645 -25.47 5.28 -12.96
N ALA A 646 -26.20 5.23 -11.84
CA ALA A 646 -26.08 4.16 -10.85
C ALA A 646 -26.50 2.80 -11.43
N THR A 647 -27.60 2.79 -12.19
CA THR A 647 -28.07 1.61 -12.94
C THR A 647 -27.04 1.17 -13.98
N ASP A 648 -26.50 2.09 -14.76
CA ASP A 648 -25.46 1.82 -15.76
C ASP A 648 -24.23 1.16 -15.14
N LEU A 649 -23.78 1.71 -14.01
CA LEU A 649 -22.60 1.21 -13.31
C LEU A 649 -22.82 -0.18 -12.69
N ARG A 650 -24.00 -0.43 -12.12
CA ARG A 650 -24.39 -1.75 -11.56
C ARG A 650 -24.58 -2.80 -12.64
N GLY A 651 -25.13 -2.38 -13.78
CA GLY A 651 -25.36 -3.21 -14.95
C GLY A 651 -24.13 -3.41 -15.83
N TYR A 652 -22.97 -2.85 -15.48
CA TYR A 652 -21.74 -2.90 -16.28
C TYR A 652 -21.94 -2.42 -17.72
N ALA A 653 -22.76 -1.39 -17.92
CA ALA A 653 -23.06 -0.82 -19.23
C ALA A 653 -21.82 -0.32 -19.97
N ASP A 654 -20.78 0.10 -19.25
CA ASP A 654 -19.49 0.50 -19.82
C ASP A 654 -18.74 -0.65 -20.51
N VAL A 655 -18.99 -1.89 -20.10
CA VAL A 655 -18.40 -3.11 -20.69
C VAL A 655 -19.36 -3.77 -21.68
N LEU A 656 -20.62 -3.89 -21.30
CA LEU A 656 -21.64 -4.58 -22.09
C LEU A 656 -22.27 -3.71 -23.18
N GLY A 657 -22.07 -2.39 -23.16
CA GLY A 657 -22.76 -1.45 -24.07
C GLY A 657 -24.14 -1.02 -23.58
N HIS A 658 -24.84 -1.89 -22.85
CA HIS A 658 -26.13 -1.62 -22.20
C HIS A 658 -26.14 -2.16 -20.76
N PRO A 659 -26.90 -1.57 -19.83
CA PRO A 659 -26.99 -2.05 -18.47
C PRO A 659 -27.64 -3.43 -18.40
N ALA A 660 -26.96 -4.40 -17.79
CA ALA A 660 -27.56 -5.67 -17.44
C ALA A 660 -28.69 -5.48 -16.42
N ALA A 661 -29.88 -5.98 -16.77
CA ALA A 661 -31.02 -6.05 -15.86
C ALA A 661 -30.82 -7.09 -14.76
N GLN A 662 -30.10 -8.18 -15.07
CA GLN A 662 -29.77 -9.23 -14.11
C GLN A 662 -28.45 -9.89 -14.48
N ILE A 663 -27.61 -10.17 -13.47
CA ILE A 663 -26.40 -10.98 -13.62
C ILE A 663 -26.48 -12.11 -12.59
N THR A 664 -26.45 -13.35 -13.07
CA THR A 664 -26.44 -14.56 -12.24
C THR A 664 -25.12 -15.28 -12.45
N THR A 665 -24.34 -15.44 -11.39
CA THR A 665 -23.05 -16.14 -11.40
C THR A 665 -22.76 -16.64 -9.98
N HIS A 666 -22.05 -17.76 -9.86
CA HIS A 666 -21.65 -18.30 -8.56
C HIS A 666 -20.29 -17.75 -8.07
N ILE A 667 -19.56 -17.04 -8.94
CA ILE A 667 -18.34 -16.32 -8.59
C ILE A 667 -18.58 -14.80 -8.63
N PRO A 668 -17.76 -14.00 -7.94
CA PRO A 668 -17.78 -12.54 -8.09
C PRO A 668 -17.65 -12.12 -9.56
N VAL A 669 -18.39 -11.07 -9.92
CA VAL A 669 -18.28 -10.45 -11.24
C VAL A 669 -16.97 -9.66 -11.30
N GLU A 670 -16.12 -9.98 -12.28
CA GLU A 670 -14.83 -9.34 -12.49
C GLU A 670 -14.70 -8.83 -13.94
N ARG A 671 -13.70 -7.98 -14.18
CA ARG A 671 -13.34 -7.47 -15.51
C ARG A 671 -12.03 -8.14 -15.92
N PHE A 672 -11.91 -8.57 -17.18
CA PHE A 672 -10.65 -9.03 -17.74
C PHE A 672 -10.45 -8.51 -19.17
N PHE A 673 -9.22 -8.60 -19.66
CA PHE A 673 -8.88 -8.11 -21.00
C PHE A 673 -8.44 -9.26 -21.90
N VAL A 674 -8.91 -9.24 -23.15
CA VAL A 674 -8.43 -10.12 -24.23
C VAL A 674 -8.11 -9.23 -25.42
N GLN A 675 -6.86 -9.27 -25.90
CA GLN A 675 -6.41 -8.43 -27.03
C GLN A 675 -6.74 -6.93 -26.87
N GLY A 676 -6.70 -6.42 -25.64
CA GLY A 676 -7.01 -5.02 -25.30
C GLY A 676 -8.50 -4.68 -25.19
N ARG A 677 -9.41 -5.63 -25.45
CA ARG A 677 -10.86 -5.50 -25.24
C ARG A 677 -11.22 -5.96 -23.82
N GLU A 678 -12.06 -5.18 -23.13
CA GLU A 678 -12.55 -5.49 -21.79
C GLU A 678 -13.77 -6.41 -21.86
N PHE A 679 -13.84 -7.42 -20.99
CA PHE A 679 -14.93 -8.38 -20.88
C PHE A 679 -15.42 -8.49 -19.44
N LEU A 680 -16.73 -8.68 -19.31
CA LEU A 680 -17.38 -9.01 -18.04
C LEU A 680 -17.28 -10.51 -17.79
N LEU A 681 -16.60 -10.91 -16.71
CA LEU A 681 -16.45 -12.30 -16.32
C LEU A 681 -17.79 -12.90 -15.88
N VAL A 682 -18.23 -13.93 -16.60
CA VAL A 682 -19.46 -14.69 -16.34
C VAL A 682 -19.14 -16.17 -16.48
N HIS A 683 -18.71 -16.78 -15.38
CA HIS A 683 -18.28 -18.18 -15.35
C HIS A 683 -19.40 -19.16 -15.80
N PRO A 684 -19.09 -20.34 -16.36
CA PRO A 684 -20.09 -21.33 -16.72
C PRO A 684 -21.09 -21.61 -15.60
N THR A 685 -22.34 -21.84 -15.99
CA THR A 685 -23.59 -21.74 -15.19
C THR A 685 -24.11 -20.31 -14.97
N GLY A 686 -23.39 -19.30 -15.47
CA GLY A 686 -23.77 -17.90 -15.39
C GLY A 686 -24.69 -17.43 -16.53
N GLU A 687 -25.44 -16.37 -16.26
CA GLU A 687 -26.39 -15.73 -17.18
C GLU A 687 -26.37 -14.20 -16.97
N VAL A 688 -26.31 -13.44 -18.06
CA VAL A 688 -26.55 -11.99 -18.07
C VAL A 688 -27.83 -11.73 -18.84
N ARG A 689 -28.77 -10.97 -18.26
CA ARG A 689 -29.99 -10.52 -18.92
C ARG A 689 -29.93 -9.03 -19.22
N LEU A 690 -30.30 -8.68 -20.45
CA LEU A 690 -30.39 -7.31 -20.94
C LEU A 690 -31.82 -7.07 -21.41
N ASP A 691 -32.40 -5.94 -21.02
CA ASP A 691 -33.66 -5.50 -21.63
C ASP A 691 -33.40 -5.10 -23.09
N ILE A 692 -34.27 -5.54 -23.99
CA ILE A 692 -34.15 -5.23 -25.41
C ILE A 692 -34.78 -3.85 -25.65
N PRO A 693 -34.04 -2.87 -26.23
CA PRO A 693 -34.59 -1.56 -26.52
C PRO A 693 -35.80 -1.64 -27.46
N ALA A 694 -36.76 -0.73 -27.27
CA ALA A 694 -37.87 -0.58 -28.20
C ALA A 694 -37.31 -0.29 -29.61
N GLN A 695 -37.85 -0.96 -30.63
CA GLN A 695 -37.41 -0.87 -32.04
C GLN A 695 -36.11 -1.61 -32.39
N ALA A 696 -35.49 -2.32 -31.44
CA ALA A 696 -34.34 -3.17 -31.76
C ALA A 696 -34.75 -4.32 -32.69
N ALA A 697 -34.09 -4.42 -33.84
CA ALA A 697 -34.31 -5.46 -34.83
C ALA A 697 -33.13 -6.43 -34.94
N HIS A 698 -31.92 -5.96 -34.64
CA HIS A 698 -30.72 -6.77 -34.67
C HIS A 698 -29.90 -6.57 -33.40
N VAL A 699 -29.21 -7.63 -32.97
CA VAL A 699 -28.24 -7.58 -31.89
C VAL A 699 -26.91 -8.18 -32.35
N ARG A 700 -25.82 -7.55 -31.93
CA ARG A 700 -24.48 -8.13 -32.03
C ARG A 700 -23.74 -8.02 -30.71
N GLY A 701 -22.75 -8.87 -30.51
CA GLY A 701 -21.92 -8.82 -29.31
C GLY A 701 -20.66 -9.63 -29.41
N GLU A 702 -19.79 -9.48 -28.41
CA GLU A 702 -18.50 -10.15 -28.34
C GLU A 702 -18.42 -11.06 -27.11
N PHE A 703 -17.65 -12.16 -27.23
CA PHE A 703 -17.36 -13.07 -26.13
C PHE A 703 -15.97 -13.69 -26.28
N ALA A 704 -15.36 -14.06 -25.15
CA ALA A 704 -14.02 -14.63 -25.13
C ALA A 704 -13.76 -15.47 -23.86
N MET A 705 -12.66 -16.23 -23.89
CA MET A 705 -12.08 -16.86 -22.70
C MET A 705 -10.83 -16.12 -22.24
N LYS A 706 -10.64 -16.02 -20.91
CA LYS A 706 -9.47 -15.39 -20.30
C LYS A 706 -8.20 -16.17 -20.66
N GLU A 707 -7.07 -15.49 -20.89
CA GLU A 707 -5.83 -16.15 -21.32
C GLU A 707 -5.31 -17.19 -20.32
N GLU A 708 -5.46 -16.91 -19.02
CA GLU A 708 -5.04 -17.80 -17.94
C GLU A 708 -5.80 -19.13 -17.94
N SER A 709 -6.97 -19.22 -18.59
CA SER A 709 -7.73 -20.46 -18.72
C SER A 709 -6.95 -21.58 -19.41
N TYR A 710 -6.08 -21.23 -20.36
CA TYR A 710 -5.35 -22.18 -21.21
C TYR A 710 -3.83 -22.01 -21.19
N THR A 711 -3.31 -20.94 -20.58
CA THR A 711 -1.86 -20.76 -20.37
C THR A 711 -1.40 -21.25 -18.99
N MET A 712 -2.24 -21.09 -17.96
CA MET A 712 -1.98 -21.55 -16.60
C MET A 712 -2.92 -22.70 -16.21
N GLY A 713 -4.17 -22.62 -16.65
CA GLY A 713 -5.19 -23.63 -16.43
C GLY A 713 -5.19 -24.71 -17.50
N ASN A 714 -5.93 -25.78 -17.22
CA ASN A 714 -6.23 -26.85 -18.15
C ASN A 714 -7.74 -26.88 -18.44
N THR A 715 -8.27 -25.76 -18.94
CA THR A 715 -9.71 -25.61 -19.18
C THR A 715 -10.23 -26.63 -20.19
N ALA A 716 -11.39 -27.23 -19.92
CA ALA A 716 -12.08 -28.10 -20.87
C ALA A 716 -12.96 -27.35 -21.87
N GLY A 717 -12.89 -26.01 -21.88
CA GLY A 717 -13.72 -25.15 -22.71
C GLY A 717 -15.08 -24.82 -22.09
N ALA A 718 -15.85 -23.98 -22.79
CA ALA A 718 -17.16 -23.52 -22.36
C ALA A 718 -18.11 -23.34 -23.56
N THR A 719 -19.41 -23.42 -23.30
CA THR A 719 -20.45 -23.17 -24.30
C THR A 719 -21.06 -21.79 -24.07
N PHE A 720 -20.98 -20.92 -25.05
CA PHE A 720 -21.63 -19.60 -25.09
C PHE A 720 -22.95 -19.72 -25.81
N GLN A 721 -24.02 -19.20 -25.21
CA GLN A 721 -25.37 -19.29 -25.74
C GLN A 721 -26.09 -17.94 -25.61
N VAL A 722 -26.68 -17.48 -26.70
CA VAL A 722 -27.46 -16.24 -26.77
C VAL A 722 -28.91 -16.62 -27.01
N GLU A 723 -29.80 -16.17 -26.12
CA GLU A 723 -31.20 -16.55 -26.11
C GLU A 723 -32.11 -15.33 -26.02
N PHE A 724 -33.28 -15.39 -26.65
CA PHE A 724 -34.41 -14.53 -26.31
C PHE A 724 -35.27 -15.18 -25.24
N VAL A 725 -35.58 -14.40 -24.22
CA VAL A 725 -36.43 -14.78 -23.10
C VAL A 725 -37.68 -13.89 -23.16
N PRO A 726 -38.83 -14.43 -23.58
CA PRO A 726 -40.08 -13.67 -23.55
C PRO A 726 -40.43 -13.26 -22.11
N ARG A 727 -41.03 -12.09 -21.92
CA ARG A 727 -41.53 -11.66 -20.58
C ARG A 727 -42.71 -12.51 -20.09
N ILE A 728 -43.37 -13.25 -20.97
CA ILE A 728 -44.49 -14.12 -20.64
C ILE A 728 -43.98 -15.32 -19.80
N PRO A 729 -44.49 -15.52 -18.57
CA PRO A 729 -44.11 -16.66 -17.74
C PRO A 729 -44.36 -17.99 -18.47
N ASN A 730 -43.41 -18.92 -18.38
CA ASN A 730 -43.45 -20.25 -19.00
C ASN A 730 -43.41 -20.30 -20.54
N ALA A 731 -43.24 -19.16 -21.23
CA ALA A 731 -42.91 -19.18 -22.64
C ALA A 731 -41.49 -19.76 -22.85
N GLY A 732 -41.32 -20.58 -23.89
CA GLY A 732 -40.03 -21.17 -24.23
C GLY A 732 -38.99 -20.12 -24.60
N ARG A 733 -37.71 -20.40 -24.32
CA ARG A 733 -36.59 -19.56 -24.75
C ARG A 733 -36.22 -19.87 -26.19
N THR A 734 -35.89 -18.86 -26.97
CA THR A 734 -35.42 -19.02 -28.35
C THR A 734 -33.91 -18.87 -28.41
N VAL A 735 -33.18 -19.89 -28.87
CA VAL A 735 -31.72 -19.85 -28.98
C VAL A 735 -31.32 -19.25 -30.32
N PHE A 736 -30.58 -18.14 -30.31
CA PHE A 736 -30.07 -17.51 -31.53
C PHE A 736 -28.69 -17.98 -31.91
N CYS A 737 -27.81 -18.09 -30.91
CA CYS A 737 -26.43 -18.48 -31.11
C CYS A 737 -26.04 -19.50 -30.05
N ARG A 738 -25.32 -20.54 -30.45
CA ARG A 738 -24.68 -21.50 -29.55
C ARG A 738 -23.31 -21.84 -30.10
N ARG A 739 -22.25 -21.51 -29.36
CA ARG A 739 -20.86 -21.76 -29.77
C ARG A 739 -20.05 -22.34 -28.63
N ILE A 740 -19.22 -23.34 -28.93
CA ILE A 740 -18.31 -23.96 -27.97
C ILE A 740 -16.91 -23.43 -28.24
N LEU A 741 -16.21 -22.96 -27.21
CA LEU A 741 -14.80 -22.59 -27.29
C LEU A 741 -13.94 -23.63 -26.55
N ALA A 742 -12.92 -24.15 -27.22
CA ALA A 742 -11.98 -25.14 -26.71
C ALA A 742 -10.52 -24.70 -26.97
N PRO A 743 -10.02 -23.68 -26.24
CA PRO A 743 -8.77 -22.99 -26.57
C PRO A 743 -7.48 -23.84 -26.43
N LEU A 744 -7.54 -24.98 -25.73
CA LEU A 744 -6.43 -25.92 -25.67
C LEU A 744 -6.23 -26.67 -26.99
N THR A 745 -7.32 -27.06 -27.63
CA THR A 745 -7.31 -27.86 -28.87
C THR A 745 -7.44 -27.01 -30.12
N THR A 746 -8.08 -25.84 -30.01
CA THR A 746 -8.38 -24.94 -31.13
C THR A 746 -7.74 -23.58 -30.89
N ALA A 747 -6.68 -23.26 -31.62
CA ALA A 747 -5.95 -22.00 -31.43
C ALA A 747 -6.82 -20.75 -31.69
N GLY A 748 -7.74 -20.81 -32.67
CA GLY A 748 -8.63 -19.70 -33.00
C GLY A 748 -9.64 -19.36 -31.90
N ASP A 749 -9.93 -20.29 -30.98
CA ASP A 749 -10.83 -20.05 -29.85
C ASP A 749 -10.18 -19.20 -28.73
N ARG A 750 -8.90 -18.84 -28.89
CA ARG A 750 -8.17 -17.94 -27.98
C ARG A 750 -8.42 -16.46 -28.29
N GLU A 751 -8.93 -16.15 -29.48
CA GLU A 751 -9.22 -14.78 -29.92
C GLU A 751 -10.63 -14.33 -29.53
N VAL A 752 -10.91 -13.03 -29.64
CA VAL A 752 -12.25 -12.49 -29.43
C VAL A 752 -13.22 -13.04 -30.48
N GLN A 753 -14.34 -13.58 -30.03
CA GLN A 753 -15.40 -14.11 -30.87
C GLN A 753 -16.59 -13.15 -30.93
N ARG A 754 -17.39 -13.27 -31.99
CA ARG A 754 -18.55 -12.42 -32.23
C ARG A 754 -19.80 -13.25 -32.52
N PHE A 755 -20.96 -12.69 -32.18
CA PHE A 755 -22.26 -13.18 -32.63
C PHE A 755 -23.09 -12.02 -33.18
N GLU A 756 -24.00 -12.35 -34.09
CA GLU A 756 -25.03 -11.47 -34.63
C GLU A 756 -26.33 -12.26 -34.72
N ALA A 757 -27.47 -11.64 -34.42
CA ALA A 757 -28.78 -12.27 -34.46
C ALA A 757 -29.90 -11.27 -34.74
N ASP A 758 -30.93 -11.72 -35.45
CA ASP A 758 -32.17 -10.99 -35.64
C ASP A 758 -33.08 -11.18 -34.44
N LEU A 759 -33.60 -10.07 -33.92
CA LEU A 759 -34.52 -10.07 -32.79
C LEU A 759 -35.97 -10.25 -33.28
N PRO A 760 -36.79 -11.03 -32.56
CA PRO A 760 -38.19 -11.20 -32.90
C PRO A 760 -38.94 -9.87 -32.82
N ARG A 761 -39.78 -9.62 -33.82
CA ARG A 761 -40.56 -8.38 -33.96
C ARG A 761 -41.68 -8.32 -32.93
N ASP A 762 -41.97 -7.12 -32.43
CA ASP A 762 -43.11 -6.81 -31.54
C ASP A 762 -43.21 -7.65 -30.26
N SER A 763 -42.13 -8.33 -29.88
CA SER A 763 -42.11 -9.22 -28.71
C SER A 763 -41.39 -8.57 -27.53
N GLU A 764 -42.13 -8.33 -26.44
CA GLU A 764 -41.55 -7.90 -25.17
C GLU A 764 -40.74 -9.04 -24.53
N GLY A 765 -39.42 -8.84 -24.41
CA GLY A 765 -38.51 -9.85 -23.90
C GLY A 765 -37.16 -9.30 -23.48
N GLN A 766 -36.30 -10.20 -23.04
CA GLN A 766 -34.92 -9.93 -22.64
C GLN A 766 -33.96 -10.78 -23.47
N LEU A 767 -32.78 -10.25 -23.71
CA LEU A 767 -31.66 -11.02 -24.24
C LEU A 767 -30.93 -11.70 -23.07
N ALA A 768 -30.78 -13.01 -23.11
CA ALA A 768 -29.99 -13.77 -22.16
C ALA A 768 -28.68 -14.25 -22.79
N LEU A 769 -27.55 -13.84 -22.20
CA LEU A 769 -26.20 -14.27 -22.53
C LEU A 769 -25.76 -15.30 -21.50
N ARG A 770 -25.67 -16.57 -21.89
CA ARG A 770 -25.42 -17.69 -20.99
C ARG A 770 -24.09 -18.34 -21.29
N THR A 771 -23.31 -18.54 -20.23
CA THR A 771 -22.15 -19.41 -20.29
C THR A 771 -22.52 -20.74 -19.63
N LEU A 772 -22.40 -21.84 -20.38
CA LEU A 772 -22.65 -23.20 -19.91
C LEU A 772 -21.35 -24.01 -19.92
N PRO A 773 -21.28 -25.13 -19.16
CA PRO A 773 -20.14 -26.03 -19.25
C PRO A 773 -19.88 -26.48 -20.70
N GLY A 774 -18.61 -26.73 -21.02
CA GLY A 774 -18.24 -27.39 -22.27
C GLY A 774 -18.73 -28.85 -22.31
N PRO A 775 -18.48 -29.58 -23.42
CA PRO A 775 -18.91 -30.96 -23.59
C PRO A 775 -18.51 -31.93 -22.47
N SER A 776 -17.40 -31.66 -21.78
CA SER A 776 -16.92 -32.48 -20.66
C SER A 776 -17.71 -32.30 -19.36
N GLY A 777 -18.56 -31.26 -19.27
CA GLY A 777 -19.25 -30.87 -18.04
C GLY A 777 -18.36 -30.20 -16.99
N LYS A 778 -17.03 -30.15 -17.19
CA LYS A 778 -16.09 -29.49 -16.27
C LYS A 778 -16.12 -27.98 -16.47
N ILE A 779 -16.07 -27.25 -15.37
CA ILE A 779 -16.07 -25.78 -15.36
C ILE A 779 -14.78 -25.21 -14.79
N ASP A 780 -13.84 -26.06 -14.35
CA ASP A 780 -12.56 -25.60 -13.82
C ASP A 780 -11.80 -24.78 -14.86
N TRP A 781 -11.27 -23.64 -14.43
CA TRP A 781 -10.51 -22.70 -15.28
C TRP A 781 -11.29 -22.14 -16.48
N ALA A 782 -12.60 -22.33 -16.57
CA ALA A 782 -13.42 -21.83 -17.67
C ALA A 782 -13.81 -20.35 -17.48
N TRP A 783 -12.80 -19.50 -17.32
CA TRP A 783 -12.96 -18.05 -17.20
C TRP A 783 -13.44 -17.47 -18.54
N THR A 784 -14.69 -17.06 -18.59
CA THR A 784 -15.42 -16.68 -19.81
C THR A 784 -16.08 -15.33 -19.61
N GLY A 785 -16.32 -14.60 -20.69
CA GLY A 785 -16.96 -13.29 -20.56
C GLY A 785 -17.61 -12.75 -21.82
N TRP A 786 -18.41 -11.72 -21.61
CA TRP A 786 -19.23 -11.03 -22.60
C TRP A 786 -18.86 -9.54 -22.65
N SER A 787 -18.99 -8.93 -23.82
CA SER A 787 -18.66 -7.52 -24.04
C SER A 787 -19.39 -6.93 -25.25
N ASN A 788 -19.48 -5.60 -25.29
CA ASN A 788 -19.85 -4.82 -26.47
C ASN A 788 -21.13 -5.30 -27.17
N ILE A 789 -22.19 -5.49 -26.38
CA ILE A 789 -23.53 -5.81 -26.87
C ILE A 789 -24.13 -4.54 -27.47
N GLU A 790 -24.62 -4.64 -28.69
CA GLU A 790 -25.13 -3.51 -29.43
C GLU A 790 -26.46 -3.88 -30.09
N PHE A 791 -27.50 -3.11 -29.78
CA PHE A 791 -28.79 -3.19 -30.44
C PHE A 791 -28.88 -2.18 -31.59
N THR A 792 -29.40 -2.60 -32.74
CA THR A 792 -29.64 -1.72 -33.89
C THR A 792 -31.06 -1.87 -34.41
N ASP A 793 -31.60 -0.78 -34.96
CA ASP A 793 -32.88 -0.81 -35.67
C ASP A 793 -32.72 -1.35 -37.11
N LEU A 794 -33.82 -1.43 -37.86
CA LEU A 794 -33.84 -1.90 -39.25
C LEU A 794 -33.01 -1.04 -40.22
N SER A 795 -32.70 0.20 -39.85
CA SER A 795 -31.84 1.09 -40.64
C SER A 795 -30.34 0.93 -40.31
N GLY A 796 -30.02 0.05 -39.36
CA GLY A 796 -28.65 -0.13 -38.84
C GLY A 796 -28.21 0.96 -37.87
N ARG A 797 -29.13 1.79 -37.37
CA ARG A 797 -28.81 2.82 -36.37
C ARG A 797 -28.68 2.18 -35.00
N LYS A 798 -27.60 2.52 -34.29
CA LYS A 798 -27.39 2.10 -32.90
C LYS A 798 -28.45 2.69 -31.97
N LEU A 799 -29.00 1.84 -31.13
CA LEU A 799 -29.89 2.21 -30.03
C LEU A 799 -29.04 2.33 -28.75
N GLN A 800 -29.36 3.30 -27.88
CA GLN A 800 -28.69 3.48 -26.59
C GLN A 800 -29.62 3.07 -25.45
#